data_AF-L0J471-F1
#
_entry.id   AF-L0J471-F1
#
_cell.length_a   1.000
_cell.length_b   1.000
_cell.length_c   1.000
_cell.angle_alpha   90.00
_cell.angle_beta   90.00
_cell.angle_gamma   90.00
#
_symmetry.space_group_name_H-M   'P 1'
#
loop_
_entity.id
_entity.type
_entity.pdbx_description
1 polymer ?
#
loop_
_entity_poly.entity_id
_entity_poly.type
_entity_poly.pdbx_seq_one_letter_code
_entity_poly.pdbx_strand_id
1 'polypeptide(L)'
;MPAHRIARLIAVIAGVAGVVLCGLVPLLPVTQTTATIAWPQAPGPDGLVTDITAPLVSGAPQALDVSIPCRTIASMPAAGGVVLSTNPPGGIQATRNGLFVTANADSVVVAFRDSVAAVAPRTAVASGACSTLHVWSNPGGLGADFIGIPGATGTLAAEKKPQVTGVFTDLKVAAQPGLSARIDVDTRFITSPTALKLGVMVLGVICVIASIVALAVLDRRSGRRVRWLRLWRTSLSTWIVDIGVVGTLLLWHLIGATSSDDGYNLTIARVSADAGYAANYYRFFGATEAPFDWYQSVLAHMAAISTASVWMRLPATAAAIGTWLIISRCVLPRVGRRLANNRVAVWTAGAVFLAAWLPFNNGLRPEPLIAFGALVAWVLIENTIATRRLWPAAVAIIVAVFSVTLAPQGLIALAPLLVGARAVAGVVRSRRGIDGMLAQVAPLAASLALIFVVVFRDQTLATVAESARIKYKVGPTIPWYQDFLRYYFLTVEDSADSSLTRRFAVLVLLVCLFGMLAVLLRRGGVPGMARGPVWRLIGATAVGLLLLTFTPTKWAVQFGAFAGLAGALGGVAAFAFTRVGLHSRRNLALYVTALLFVLAWATSGINGWFYVGNYGVPWFDKQPVIVGIPVTGIFLALAIVTGLLAGWLHFRMDYTGHTEVANTRRNRVLASTPLLVVAVIMVVLEVGSMAKGAAQRYPIYTTAKANVNALTGFVSRASDPSCAMADDVLVEPDANAGLLQPVPGQRVGQYGPLGGESPVGFTPTGVSDVLEPAEPVTANPGTVNSPGSPNEPNIGIGYAAGTGGGYGPVGVNGSNAFLPFGLDPKRTPVMGSYNENTVAAKVTSAWYQLPPRTPDRPLVTVAAAGAIWYYEEDGSFNYGQSLKLEWGVHRPDGSYQALGQVQPIDIFPQKAWRNLRFPLAWAPPEANVARIVANDPNLSTDQWFAFTPPRVPVLETAQQLLGSHTPVLMDIATAANFPCQRPFSEHLGVAELPEYRILPNFKQVVVSSKQWQSAEGGGPFLFIQSLLGTSTVPTYLRDDWYRDWGWIERYNRVVPASAAPNAVIDQGAARVFGWSRNGPIRALP
;
A
#
# COMPACT_ATOMS: atom_id res chain seq x y z
N MET A 1 36.17 43.75 20.03
CA MET A 1 36.72 42.38 20.04
C MET A 1 36.01 41.36 20.96
N PRO A 2 35.36 41.72 22.09
CA PRO A 2 34.73 40.74 23.01
C PRO A 2 33.66 39.85 22.36
N ALA A 3 32.76 40.44 21.55
CA ALA A 3 31.65 39.71 20.93
C ALA A 3 32.07 38.56 19.98
N HIS A 4 33.27 38.60 19.40
CA HIS A 4 33.77 37.51 18.53
C HIS A 4 34.34 36.35 19.32
N ARG A 5 35.10 36.64 20.39
CA ARG A 5 35.57 35.61 21.31
C ARG A 5 34.39 34.88 21.96
N ILE A 6 33.35 35.61 22.36
CA ILE A 6 32.12 35.04 22.93
C ILE A 6 31.42 34.13 21.91
N ALA A 7 31.15 34.61 20.68
CA ALA A 7 30.51 33.80 19.65
C ALA A 7 31.33 32.55 19.28
N ARG A 8 32.65 32.68 19.20
CA ARG A 8 33.56 31.56 18.95
C ARG A 8 33.52 30.52 20.07
N LEU A 9 33.50 30.95 21.33
CA LEU A 9 33.42 30.07 22.49
C LEU A 9 32.07 29.34 22.52
N ILE A 10 30.96 30.05 22.32
CA ILE A 10 29.61 29.47 22.28
C ILE A 10 29.50 28.44 21.15
N ALA A 11 29.99 28.74 19.95
CA ALA A 11 29.96 27.80 18.82
C ALA A 11 30.67 26.47 19.13
N VAL A 12 31.76 26.51 19.91
CA VAL A 12 32.48 25.30 20.35
C VAL A 12 31.75 24.60 21.48
N ILE A 13 31.48 25.30 22.59
CA ILE A 13 30.90 24.68 23.80
C ILE A 13 29.51 24.12 23.49
N ALA A 14 28.62 24.92 22.90
CA ALA A 14 27.29 24.46 22.55
C ALA A 14 27.31 23.41 21.43
N GLY A 15 28.26 23.49 20.49
CA GLY A 15 28.42 22.48 19.45
C GLY A 15 28.83 21.12 20.01
N VAL A 16 29.87 21.08 20.85
CA VAL A 16 30.36 19.84 21.47
C VAL A 16 29.33 19.28 22.46
N ALA A 17 28.74 20.12 23.31
CA ALA A 17 27.68 19.72 24.21
C ALA A 17 26.47 19.15 23.44
N GLY A 18 26.07 19.79 22.34
CA GLY A 18 25.00 19.31 21.46
C GLY A 18 25.29 17.93 20.88
N VAL A 19 26.53 17.67 20.41
CA VAL A 19 26.93 16.34 19.92
C VAL A 19 26.82 15.28 21.02
N VAL A 20 27.36 15.56 22.21
CA VAL A 20 27.37 14.61 23.34
C VAL A 20 25.94 14.34 23.83
N LEU A 21 25.16 15.39 24.08
CA LEU A 21 23.80 15.26 24.61
C LEU A 21 22.89 14.52 23.62
N CYS A 22 22.91 14.91 22.34
CA CYS A 22 22.13 14.21 21.31
C CYS A 22 22.58 12.75 21.15
N GLY A 23 23.90 12.48 21.17
CA GLY A 23 24.45 11.13 21.06
C GLY A 23 24.08 10.19 22.21
N LEU A 24 23.80 10.72 23.40
CA LEU A 24 23.39 9.92 24.56
C LEU A 24 21.90 9.54 24.54
N VAL A 25 21.05 10.31 23.84
CA VAL A 25 19.59 10.07 23.76
C VAL A 25 19.18 8.61 23.53
N PRO A 26 19.74 7.86 22.56
CA PRO A 26 19.37 6.46 22.32
C PRO A 26 19.59 5.50 23.49
N LEU A 27 20.45 5.87 24.45
CA LEU A 27 20.89 5.03 25.57
C LEU A 27 20.17 5.37 26.88
N LEU A 28 19.52 6.53 26.95
CA LEU A 28 18.85 7.01 28.15
C LEU A 28 17.63 6.14 28.52
N PRO A 29 17.28 6.07 29.81
CA PRO A 29 16.18 5.23 30.26
C PRO A 29 14.82 5.72 29.76
N VAL A 30 13.95 4.76 29.47
CA VAL A 30 12.55 4.96 29.08
C VAL A 30 11.63 4.22 30.08
N THR A 31 10.38 4.65 30.13
CA THR A 31 9.32 3.92 30.85
C THR A 31 8.58 3.07 29.82
N GLN A 32 8.71 1.75 29.93
CA GLN A 32 7.97 0.79 29.12
C GLN A 32 6.67 0.42 29.85
N THR A 33 5.54 0.47 29.16
CA THR A 33 4.27 -0.05 29.68
C THR A 33 4.26 -1.57 29.57
N THR A 34 3.99 -2.31 30.64
CA THR A 34 3.89 -3.78 30.65
C THR A 34 2.43 -4.21 30.61
N ALA A 35 2.15 -5.36 29.99
CA ALA A 35 0.80 -5.94 29.96
C ALA A 35 0.86 -7.42 30.31
N THR A 36 0.04 -7.84 31.28
CA THR A 36 -0.08 -9.24 31.73
C THR A 36 -1.52 -9.69 31.60
N ILE A 37 -1.73 -10.92 31.15
CA ILE A 37 -3.04 -11.57 31.14
C ILE A 37 -2.98 -12.76 32.09
N ALA A 38 -3.80 -12.72 33.13
CA ALA A 38 -4.01 -13.83 34.05
C ALA A 38 -5.27 -14.60 33.67
N TRP A 39 -5.26 -15.91 33.92
CA TRP A 39 -6.42 -16.80 33.81
C TRP A 39 -6.33 -17.87 34.91
N PRO A 40 -7.44 -18.30 35.54
CA PRO A 40 -8.83 -17.88 35.33
C PRO A 40 -9.11 -16.42 35.74
N GLN A 41 -10.11 -15.79 35.11
CA GLN A 41 -10.58 -14.43 35.43
C GLN A 41 -11.91 -14.49 36.20
N ALA A 42 -12.96 -13.80 35.73
CA ALA A 42 -14.30 -13.92 36.31
C ALA A 42 -14.91 -15.29 35.97
N PRO A 43 -15.57 -15.96 36.93
CA PRO A 43 -16.29 -17.20 36.65
C PRO A 43 -17.45 -16.95 35.68
N GLY A 44 -17.77 -17.96 34.88
CA GLY A 44 -18.92 -17.94 34.00
C GLY A 44 -20.24 -17.90 34.77
N PRO A 45 -21.38 -17.73 34.06
CA PRO A 45 -22.71 -17.78 34.66
C PRO A 45 -23.00 -19.09 35.42
N ASP A 46 -22.32 -20.17 35.07
CA ASP A 46 -22.39 -21.51 35.67
C ASP A 46 -21.40 -21.70 36.84
N GLY A 47 -20.60 -20.68 37.20
CA GLY A 47 -19.58 -20.75 38.24
C GLY A 47 -18.29 -21.44 37.80
N LEU A 48 -18.15 -21.81 36.53
CA LEU A 48 -16.99 -22.51 35.99
C LEU A 48 -15.97 -21.52 35.39
N VAL A 49 -14.74 -22.01 35.15
CA VAL A 49 -13.75 -21.24 34.39
C VAL A 49 -14.23 -21.02 32.94
N THR A 50 -13.96 -19.84 32.41
CA THR A 50 -14.35 -19.43 31.05
C THR A 50 -13.15 -19.31 30.15
N ASP A 51 -13.37 -19.48 28.85
CA ASP A 51 -12.38 -19.17 27.82
C ASP A 51 -12.16 -17.66 27.75
N ILE A 52 -11.02 -17.23 27.24
CA ILE A 52 -10.73 -15.81 26.99
C ILE A 52 -10.10 -15.63 25.62
N THR A 53 -10.43 -14.51 24.97
CA THR A 53 -9.88 -14.09 23.68
C THR A 53 -8.87 -12.96 23.89
N ALA A 54 -7.64 -13.14 23.42
CA ALA A 54 -6.55 -12.16 23.50
C ALA A 54 -5.59 -12.29 22.30
N PRO A 55 -5.96 -11.77 21.12
CA PRO A 55 -5.14 -11.89 19.91
C PRO A 55 -3.87 -11.04 20.01
N LEU A 56 -2.73 -11.67 20.29
CA LEU A 56 -1.45 -10.95 20.38
C LEU A 56 -0.95 -10.53 18.99
N VAL A 57 -0.65 -9.24 18.82
CA VAL A 57 -0.17 -8.66 17.55
C VAL A 57 1.19 -9.23 17.15
N SER A 58 2.07 -9.47 18.13
CA SER A 58 3.40 -10.06 17.93
C SER A 58 3.39 -11.59 17.76
N GLY A 59 2.21 -12.21 17.87
CA GLY A 59 2.01 -13.66 17.79
C GLY A 59 2.40 -14.40 19.06
N ALA A 60 3.69 -14.42 19.39
CA ALA A 60 4.20 -15.09 20.57
C ALA A 60 4.34 -14.10 21.75
N PRO A 61 3.97 -14.49 22.98
CA PRO A 61 4.13 -13.63 24.15
C PRO A 61 5.61 -13.50 24.53
N GLN A 62 5.95 -12.56 25.40
CA GLN A 62 7.28 -12.48 25.99
C GLN A 62 7.53 -13.71 26.89
N ALA A 63 6.58 -14.00 27.78
CA ALA A 63 6.57 -15.18 28.64
C ALA A 63 5.17 -15.80 28.75
N LEU A 64 5.13 -17.11 28.93
CA LEU A 64 3.94 -17.90 29.20
C LEU A 64 4.30 -18.86 30.35
N ASP A 65 3.49 -18.87 31.39
CA ASP A 65 3.60 -19.76 32.55
C ASP A 65 2.21 -20.33 32.85
N VAL A 66 2.09 -21.65 32.82
CA VAL A 66 0.83 -22.37 32.99
C VAL A 66 1.03 -23.47 34.02
N SER A 67 0.13 -23.52 35.00
CA SER A 67 0.05 -24.54 36.03
C SER A 67 -1.35 -25.15 36.03
N ILE A 68 -1.43 -26.46 35.87
CA ILE A 68 -2.70 -27.20 35.85
C ILE A 68 -2.59 -28.36 36.85
N PRO A 69 -3.42 -28.40 37.92
CA PRO A 69 -3.39 -29.51 38.85
C PRO A 69 -3.75 -30.82 38.15
N CYS A 70 -2.99 -31.89 38.39
CA CYS A 70 -3.21 -33.17 37.70
C CYS A 70 -4.57 -33.82 38.05
N ARG A 71 -5.11 -33.53 39.24
CA ARG A 71 -6.49 -33.89 39.61
C ARG A 71 -7.54 -33.22 38.73
N THR A 72 -7.30 -31.99 38.27
CA THR A 72 -8.15 -31.26 37.33
C THR A 72 -8.12 -31.92 35.95
N ILE A 73 -6.96 -32.39 35.52
CA ILE A 73 -6.84 -33.15 34.26
C ILE A 73 -7.59 -34.48 34.37
N ALA A 74 -7.57 -35.11 35.55
CA ALA A 74 -8.28 -36.36 35.80
C ALA A 74 -9.81 -36.25 35.74
N SER A 75 -10.39 -35.05 35.91
CA SER A 75 -11.84 -34.84 35.77
C SER A 75 -12.33 -34.76 34.32
N MET A 76 -11.43 -34.83 33.34
CA MET A 76 -11.81 -34.87 31.93
C MET A 76 -12.66 -36.13 31.61
N PRO A 77 -13.62 -36.06 30.67
CA PRO A 77 -14.39 -37.23 30.24
C PRO A 77 -13.52 -38.35 29.68
N ALA A 78 -13.99 -39.61 29.70
CA ALA A 78 -13.23 -40.76 29.22
C ALA A 78 -12.74 -40.59 27.76
N ALA A 79 -13.57 -40.00 26.89
CA ALA A 79 -13.23 -39.67 25.51
C ALA A 79 -12.07 -38.66 25.37
N GLY A 80 -11.74 -37.93 26.44
CA GLY A 80 -10.68 -36.93 26.43
C GLY A 80 -11.16 -35.54 26.00
N GLY A 81 -10.23 -34.72 25.52
CA GLY A 81 -10.49 -33.37 25.04
C GLY A 81 -9.27 -32.44 25.20
N VAL A 82 -9.49 -31.16 24.96
CA VAL A 82 -8.48 -30.12 25.11
C VAL A 82 -8.50 -29.61 26.54
N VAL A 83 -7.48 -29.97 27.33
CA VAL A 83 -7.33 -29.48 28.71
C VAL A 83 -7.05 -27.98 28.70
N LEU A 84 -6.13 -27.53 27.83
CA LEU A 84 -5.83 -26.11 27.63
C LEU A 84 -5.23 -25.94 26.24
N SER A 85 -5.62 -24.88 25.55
CA SER A 85 -5.01 -24.46 24.30
C SER A 85 -4.87 -22.94 24.23
N THR A 86 -3.85 -22.46 23.52
CA THR A 86 -3.64 -21.02 23.26
C THR A 86 -4.33 -20.52 21.97
N ASN A 87 -4.87 -21.45 21.17
CA ASN A 87 -5.64 -21.20 19.95
C ASN A 87 -6.90 -22.09 19.93
N PRO A 88 -8.03 -21.65 19.36
CA PRO A 88 -9.22 -22.49 19.30
C PRO A 88 -8.99 -23.69 18.35
N PRO A 89 -9.40 -24.92 18.72
CA PRO A 89 -9.17 -26.10 17.89
C PRO A 89 -9.77 -26.03 16.48
N GLY A 90 -10.88 -25.29 16.31
CA GLY A 90 -11.52 -25.07 15.01
C GLY A 90 -10.87 -24.01 14.10
N GLY A 91 -9.78 -23.37 14.55
CA GLY A 91 -9.05 -22.37 13.78
C GLY A 91 -8.16 -22.98 12.68
N ILE A 92 -7.89 -22.22 11.62
CA ILE A 92 -7.00 -22.66 10.54
C ILE A 92 -5.57 -22.83 11.09
N GLN A 93 -4.99 -24.03 10.92
CA GLN A 93 -3.64 -24.37 11.39
C GLN A 93 -3.41 -24.12 12.90
N ALA A 94 -4.43 -24.36 13.73
CA ALA A 94 -4.37 -24.06 15.15
C ALA A 94 -3.20 -24.79 15.86
N THR A 95 -3.07 -26.11 15.68
CA THR A 95 -2.02 -26.94 16.33
C THR A 95 -0.61 -26.62 15.87
N ARG A 96 -0.46 -26.24 14.59
CA ARG A 96 0.82 -25.85 13.96
C ARG A 96 1.45 -24.61 14.59
N ASN A 97 0.64 -23.74 15.17
CA ASN A 97 1.09 -22.46 15.69
C ASN A 97 0.94 -22.32 17.21
N GLY A 98 -0.05 -22.96 17.83
CA GLY A 98 -0.36 -22.81 19.25
C GLY A 98 0.36 -23.81 20.17
N LEU A 99 -0.01 -23.75 21.46
CA LEU A 99 0.22 -24.76 22.48
C LEU A 99 -1.09 -25.53 22.69
N PHE A 100 -1.00 -26.86 22.71
CA PHE A 100 -2.12 -27.75 22.99
C PHE A 100 -1.74 -28.75 24.09
N VAL A 101 -2.53 -28.77 25.17
CA VAL A 101 -2.53 -29.81 26.18
C VAL A 101 -3.76 -30.67 25.94
N THR A 102 -3.57 -31.87 25.39
CA THR A 102 -4.67 -32.78 25.05
C THR A 102 -4.65 -33.99 25.97
N ALA A 103 -5.82 -34.33 26.51
CA ALA A 103 -6.03 -35.58 27.21
C ALA A 103 -6.72 -36.55 26.23
N ASN A 104 -6.05 -37.64 25.88
CA ASN A 104 -6.63 -38.75 25.12
C ASN A 104 -7.14 -39.82 26.10
N ALA A 105 -7.65 -40.96 25.61
CA ALA A 105 -8.06 -42.08 26.46
C ALA A 105 -6.92 -42.59 27.35
N ASP A 106 -5.71 -42.72 26.79
CA ASP A 106 -4.58 -43.38 27.47
C ASP A 106 -3.48 -42.44 27.95
N SER A 107 -3.37 -41.24 27.39
CA SER A 107 -2.25 -40.33 27.62
C SER A 107 -2.66 -38.87 27.66
N VAL A 108 -1.90 -38.06 28.39
CA VAL A 108 -1.94 -36.58 28.33
C VAL A 108 -0.69 -36.11 27.59
N VAL A 109 -0.88 -35.32 26.54
CA VAL A 109 0.18 -34.85 25.64
C VAL A 109 0.25 -33.33 25.68
N VAL A 110 1.46 -32.78 25.82
CA VAL A 110 1.72 -31.35 25.71
C VAL A 110 2.52 -31.11 24.43
N ALA A 111 1.95 -30.36 23.49
CA ALA A 111 2.57 -30.06 22.21
C ALA A 111 2.61 -28.56 21.93
N PHE A 112 3.75 -28.10 21.41
CA PHE A 112 3.97 -26.74 20.92
C PHE A 112 4.27 -26.80 19.42
N ARG A 113 3.47 -26.12 18.60
CA ARG A 113 3.71 -26.06 17.14
C ARG A 113 3.95 -27.44 16.51
N ASP A 114 3.00 -28.35 16.74
CA ASP A 114 3.06 -29.78 16.38
C ASP A 114 4.28 -30.57 16.93
N SER A 115 5.02 -30.02 17.89
CA SER A 115 6.19 -30.67 18.50
C SER A 115 5.87 -31.05 19.94
N VAL A 116 5.89 -32.34 20.25
CA VAL A 116 5.59 -32.85 21.60
C VAL A 116 6.72 -32.50 22.56
N ALA A 117 6.38 -31.84 23.66
CA ALA A 117 7.31 -31.49 24.74
C ALA A 117 7.30 -32.55 25.85
N ALA A 118 6.13 -33.00 26.27
CA ALA A 118 5.98 -33.99 27.34
C ALA A 118 4.75 -34.88 27.12
N VAL A 119 4.83 -36.13 27.58
CA VAL A 119 3.75 -37.11 27.55
C VAL A 119 3.70 -37.83 28.90
N ALA A 120 2.50 -38.02 29.44
CA ALA A 120 2.28 -38.82 30.64
C ALA A 120 1.11 -39.81 30.43
N PRO A 121 1.19 -41.05 30.95
CA PRO A 121 0.04 -41.95 30.98
C PRO A 121 -1.11 -41.33 31.79
N ARG A 122 -2.33 -41.35 31.25
CA ARG A 122 -3.50 -40.74 31.89
C ARG A 122 -3.85 -41.41 33.22
N THR A 123 -3.63 -42.72 33.33
CA THR A 123 -3.78 -43.47 34.58
C THR A 123 -2.80 -42.99 35.66
N ALA A 124 -1.56 -42.69 35.31
CA ALA A 124 -0.57 -42.13 36.23
C ALA A 124 -0.95 -40.71 36.67
N VAL A 125 -1.43 -39.86 35.74
CA VAL A 125 -1.96 -38.52 36.04
C VAL A 125 -3.15 -38.60 37.01
N ALA A 126 -4.06 -39.55 36.82
CA ALA A 126 -5.24 -39.73 37.66
C ALA A 126 -4.97 -40.41 39.02
N SER A 127 -3.91 -41.22 39.12
CA SER A 127 -3.56 -41.97 40.34
C SER A 127 -3.09 -41.12 41.53
N GLY A 128 -2.82 -39.83 41.30
CA GLY A 128 -2.20 -38.94 42.28
C GLY A 128 -0.67 -38.94 42.29
N ALA A 129 -0.02 -39.69 41.39
CA ALA A 129 1.43 -39.66 41.20
C ALA A 129 1.92 -38.30 40.66
N CYS A 130 1.10 -37.62 39.85
CA CYS A 130 1.34 -36.25 39.43
C CYS A 130 0.65 -35.25 40.38
N SER A 131 1.38 -34.22 40.82
CA SER A 131 0.79 -33.09 41.53
C SER A 131 0.26 -32.04 40.55
N THR A 132 1.14 -31.55 39.68
CA THR A 132 0.88 -30.42 38.77
C THR A 132 1.56 -30.63 37.44
N LEU A 133 0.85 -30.32 36.35
CA LEU A 133 1.44 -30.08 35.05
C LEU A 133 1.88 -28.61 34.98
N HIS A 134 3.19 -28.37 34.91
CA HIS A 134 3.76 -27.06 34.71
C HIS A 134 4.27 -26.92 33.27
N VAL A 135 3.84 -25.86 32.58
CA VAL A 135 4.20 -25.57 31.19
C VAL A 135 4.73 -24.14 31.12
N TRP A 136 5.94 -23.96 30.60
CA TRP A 136 6.58 -22.64 30.52
C TRP A 136 7.09 -22.36 29.11
N SER A 137 7.11 -21.09 28.75
CA SER A 137 7.72 -20.58 27.53
C SER A 137 8.21 -19.15 27.75
N ASN A 138 9.52 -18.97 27.89
CA ASN A 138 10.15 -17.68 28.14
C ASN A 138 11.40 -17.50 27.24
N PRO A 139 12.11 -16.35 27.28
CA PRO A 139 13.29 -16.15 26.45
C PRO A 139 14.44 -17.15 26.68
N GLY A 140 14.48 -17.83 27.83
CA GLY A 140 15.47 -18.84 28.19
C GLY A 140 15.14 -20.26 27.70
N GLY A 141 13.92 -20.50 27.22
CA GLY A 141 13.48 -21.79 26.69
C GLY A 141 12.00 -22.05 26.94
N LEU A 142 11.51 -23.17 26.42
CA LEU A 142 10.16 -23.66 26.69
C LEU A 142 10.16 -25.15 26.98
N GLY A 143 9.15 -25.60 27.70
CA GLY A 143 9.02 -26.99 28.08
C GLY A 143 7.74 -27.26 28.88
N ALA A 144 7.60 -28.52 29.27
CA ALA A 144 6.53 -29.00 30.11
C ALA A 144 7.05 -30.08 31.06
N ASP A 145 6.51 -30.11 32.27
CA ASP A 145 6.88 -31.05 33.33
C ASP A 145 5.63 -31.53 34.07
N PHE A 146 5.39 -32.84 34.06
CA PHE A 146 4.41 -33.50 34.91
C PHE A 146 5.06 -33.83 36.26
N ILE A 147 4.99 -32.90 37.20
CA ILE A 147 5.70 -32.98 38.48
C ILE A 147 5.25 -34.23 39.24
N GLY A 148 6.19 -35.15 39.47
CA GLY A 148 5.97 -36.42 40.17
C GLY A 148 5.97 -37.66 39.26
N ILE A 149 5.94 -37.51 37.93
CA ILE A 149 6.04 -38.62 36.98
C ILE A 149 7.46 -38.65 36.36
N PRO A 150 8.30 -39.65 36.70
CA PRO A 150 9.63 -39.79 36.10
C PRO A 150 9.56 -39.93 34.57
N GLY A 151 10.41 -39.17 33.87
CA GLY A 151 10.49 -39.19 32.40
C GLY A 151 9.38 -38.45 31.66
N ALA A 152 8.42 -37.82 32.36
CA ALA A 152 7.36 -37.00 31.77
C ALA A 152 7.70 -35.50 31.81
N THR A 153 8.94 -35.17 31.45
CA THR A 153 9.47 -33.80 31.38
C THR A 153 10.23 -33.64 30.07
N GLY A 154 10.09 -32.48 29.43
CA GLY A 154 10.85 -32.17 28.22
C GLY A 154 10.88 -30.69 27.87
N THR A 155 11.94 -30.34 27.15
CA THR A 155 12.23 -28.97 26.72
C THR A 155 12.37 -28.90 25.21
N LEU A 156 11.95 -27.80 24.62
CA LEU A 156 12.08 -27.52 23.19
C LEU A 156 12.90 -26.25 22.95
N ALA A 157 13.37 -26.09 21.71
CA ALA A 157 14.13 -24.93 21.27
C ALA A 157 13.26 -23.65 21.25
N ALA A 158 13.87 -22.48 21.49
CA ALA A 158 13.16 -21.22 21.72
C ALA A 158 12.29 -20.74 20.53
N GLU A 159 12.54 -21.20 19.31
CA GLU A 159 11.72 -20.92 18.13
C GLU A 159 10.36 -21.64 18.14
N LYS A 160 10.16 -22.62 19.02
CA LYS A 160 8.91 -23.35 19.21
C LYS A 160 7.92 -22.64 20.13
N LYS A 161 8.20 -21.39 20.53
CA LYS A 161 7.25 -20.57 21.31
C LYS A 161 5.87 -20.54 20.65
N PRO A 162 4.79 -20.76 21.42
CA PRO A 162 3.46 -20.82 20.87
C PRO A 162 2.97 -19.43 20.48
N GLN A 163 2.15 -19.39 19.45
CA GLN A 163 1.26 -18.27 19.21
C GLN A 163 0.15 -18.27 20.27
N VAL A 164 -0.21 -17.09 20.79
CA VAL A 164 -1.30 -16.92 21.73
C VAL A 164 -2.37 -16.03 21.11
N THR A 165 -3.58 -16.58 20.97
CA THR A 165 -4.77 -15.84 20.53
C THR A 165 -5.86 -15.81 21.60
N GLY A 166 -5.67 -16.54 22.69
CA GLY A 166 -6.55 -16.64 23.84
C GLY A 166 -6.11 -17.78 24.75
N VAL A 167 -6.98 -18.15 25.68
CA VAL A 167 -6.89 -19.40 26.46
C VAL A 167 -8.23 -20.10 26.32
N PHE A 168 -8.20 -21.32 25.78
CA PHE A 168 -9.39 -22.12 25.45
C PHE A 168 -9.29 -23.47 26.16
N THR A 169 -10.38 -23.92 26.77
CA THR A 169 -10.40 -25.16 27.56
C THR A 169 -11.76 -25.89 27.49
N ASP A 170 -11.70 -27.22 27.45
CA ASP A 170 -12.87 -28.08 27.64
C ASP A 170 -13.13 -28.40 29.13
N LEU A 171 -12.28 -27.93 30.05
CA LEU A 171 -12.43 -28.17 31.49
C LEU A 171 -13.72 -27.54 32.02
N LYS A 172 -14.49 -28.34 32.77
CA LYS A 172 -15.72 -27.91 33.45
C LYS A 172 -15.51 -27.91 34.96
N VAL A 173 -14.66 -27.00 35.43
CA VAL A 173 -14.29 -26.87 36.85
C VAL A 173 -14.43 -25.42 37.32
N ALA A 174 -14.68 -25.23 38.61
CA ALA A 174 -14.59 -23.91 39.24
C ALA A 174 -13.12 -23.47 39.33
N ALA A 175 -12.90 -22.15 39.48
CA ALA A 175 -11.57 -21.62 39.78
C ALA A 175 -11.04 -22.23 41.09
N GLN A 176 -9.81 -22.73 41.07
CA GLN A 176 -9.21 -23.47 42.19
C GLN A 176 -7.73 -23.15 42.34
N PRO A 177 -7.16 -23.27 43.56
CA PRO A 177 -5.73 -23.07 43.78
C PRO A 177 -4.88 -23.97 42.89
N GLY A 178 -3.83 -23.40 42.28
CA GLY A 178 -2.89 -24.13 41.43
C GLY A 178 -3.32 -24.26 39.96
N LEU A 179 -4.56 -23.92 39.59
CA LEU A 179 -4.97 -23.73 38.20
C LEU A 179 -4.73 -22.28 37.79
N SER A 180 -3.72 -22.04 36.97
CA SER A 180 -3.37 -20.70 36.51
C SER A 180 -2.69 -20.69 35.15
N ALA A 181 -2.90 -19.64 34.38
CA ALA A 181 -2.08 -19.25 33.24
C ALA A 181 -1.73 -17.76 33.36
N ARG A 182 -0.46 -17.43 33.17
CA ARG A 182 0.07 -16.07 33.11
C ARG A 182 0.74 -15.86 31.77
N ILE A 183 0.28 -14.85 31.04
CA ILE A 183 0.82 -14.47 29.73
C ILE A 183 1.37 -13.04 29.86
N ASP A 184 2.67 -12.87 29.74
CA ASP A 184 3.28 -11.55 29.66
C ASP A 184 3.37 -11.14 28.17
N VAL A 185 2.61 -10.12 27.78
CA VAL A 185 2.54 -9.64 26.39
C VAL A 185 3.82 -8.89 26.03
N ASP A 186 4.31 -9.06 24.81
CA ASP A 186 5.49 -8.34 24.33
C ASP A 186 5.15 -6.90 23.92
N THR A 187 5.24 -5.99 24.89
CA THR A 187 4.95 -4.55 24.71
C THR A 187 6.21 -3.71 24.53
N ARG A 188 7.32 -4.28 24.04
CA ARG A 188 8.65 -3.63 24.00
C ARG A 188 8.70 -2.29 23.26
N PHE A 189 7.78 -2.05 22.32
CA PHE A 189 7.71 -0.81 21.54
C PHE A 189 6.84 0.27 22.20
N ILE A 190 6.10 -0.07 23.26
CA ILE A 190 5.23 0.88 23.98
C ILE A 190 6.07 1.55 25.08
N THR A 191 6.84 2.54 24.66
CA THR A 191 7.73 3.31 25.54
C THR A 191 7.27 4.75 25.68
N SER A 192 7.76 5.42 26.72
CA SER A 192 7.71 6.86 26.84
C SER A 192 9.03 7.40 27.39
N PRO A 193 9.49 8.58 26.93
CA PRO A 193 10.74 9.16 27.41
C PRO A 193 10.60 9.54 28.90
N THR A 194 11.57 9.13 29.73
CA THR A 194 11.65 9.62 31.11
C THR A 194 11.95 11.12 31.13
N ALA A 195 11.71 11.79 32.27
CA ALA A 195 12.06 13.20 32.46
C ALA A 195 13.54 13.50 32.14
N LEU A 196 14.46 12.56 32.45
CA LEU A 196 15.87 12.67 32.08
C LEU A 196 16.07 12.66 30.57
N LYS A 197 15.48 11.68 29.86
CA LYS A 197 15.59 11.59 28.39
C LYS A 197 15.02 12.85 27.74
N LEU A 198 13.86 13.32 28.19
CA LEU A 198 13.23 14.54 27.70
C LEU A 198 14.12 15.78 27.94
N GLY A 199 14.64 15.94 29.16
CA GLY A 199 15.53 17.06 29.50
C GLY A 199 16.80 17.10 28.66
N VAL A 200 17.44 15.93 28.43
CA VAL A 200 18.64 15.83 27.58
C VAL A 200 18.31 16.11 26.11
N MET A 201 17.17 15.64 25.59
CA MET A 201 16.74 15.95 24.23
C MET A 201 16.54 17.46 24.04
N VAL A 202 15.79 18.10 24.94
CA VAL A 202 15.52 19.54 24.88
C VAL A 202 16.81 20.34 24.97
N LEU A 203 17.69 20.02 25.93
CA LEU A 203 18.98 20.71 26.07
C LEU A 203 19.88 20.49 24.85
N GLY A 204 19.92 19.27 24.31
CA GLY A 204 20.67 18.94 23.08
C GLY A 204 20.22 19.79 21.90
N VAL A 205 18.90 19.92 21.68
CA VAL A 205 18.33 20.78 20.62
C VAL A 205 18.68 22.24 20.84
N ILE A 206 18.55 22.75 22.06
CA ILE A 206 18.94 24.14 22.42
C ILE A 206 20.43 24.37 22.11
N CYS A 207 21.30 23.43 22.48
CA CYS A 207 22.73 23.50 22.20
C CYS A 207 23.03 23.53 20.68
N VAL A 208 22.34 22.71 19.88
CA VAL A 208 22.45 22.73 18.41
C VAL A 208 22.03 24.11 17.87
N ILE A 209 20.87 24.62 18.26
CA ILE A 209 20.38 25.95 17.80
C ILE A 209 21.37 27.06 18.19
N ALA A 210 21.80 27.09 19.46
CA ALA A 210 22.77 28.07 19.95
C ALA A 210 24.10 28.02 19.18
N SER A 211 24.58 26.82 18.85
CA SER A 211 25.81 26.65 18.06
C SER A 211 25.68 27.21 16.64
N ILE A 212 24.52 27.04 15.99
CA ILE A 212 24.24 27.55 14.64
C ILE A 212 24.07 29.07 14.66
N VAL A 213 23.38 29.62 15.67
CA VAL A 213 23.25 31.07 15.84
C VAL A 213 24.61 31.70 16.06
N ALA A 214 25.45 31.09 16.91
CA ALA A 214 26.82 31.55 17.12
C ALA A 214 27.66 31.48 15.82
N LEU A 215 27.53 30.40 15.04
CA LEU A 215 28.15 30.28 13.72
C LEU A 215 27.68 31.37 12.75
N ALA A 216 26.38 31.69 12.75
CA ALA A 216 25.83 32.76 11.93
C ALA A 216 26.35 34.14 12.34
N VAL A 217 26.60 34.38 13.63
CA VAL A 217 27.24 35.61 14.13
C VAL A 217 28.69 35.71 13.66
N LEU A 218 29.45 34.61 13.70
CA LEU A 218 30.83 34.57 13.16
C LEU A 218 30.83 34.84 11.64
N ASP A 219 29.87 34.28 10.92
CA ASP A 219 29.71 34.46 9.47
C ASP A 219 29.44 35.91 9.04
N ARG A 220 28.86 36.75 9.91
CA ARG A 220 28.55 38.15 9.57
C ARG A 220 29.80 38.98 9.24
N ARG A 221 30.96 38.61 9.78
CA ARG A 221 32.22 39.33 9.58
C ARG A 221 32.99 38.88 8.35
N SER A 222 32.89 37.60 8.03
CA SER A 222 33.73 36.93 7.01
C SER A 222 32.97 36.63 5.71
N GLY A 223 31.63 36.69 5.74
CA GLY A 223 30.78 36.37 4.60
C GLY A 223 30.44 37.57 3.70
N ARG A 224 30.22 37.31 2.42
CA ARG A 224 29.71 38.31 1.47
C ARG A 224 28.25 38.65 1.79
N ARG A 225 27.85 39.92 1.67
CA ARG A 225 26.45 40.34 1.88
C ARG A 225 25.54 39.73 0.81
N VAL A 226 24.42 39.16 1.26
CA VAL A 226 23.37 38.62 0.38
C VAL A 226 22.38 39.72 0.04
N ARG A 227 22.10 39.92 -1.25
CA ARG A 227 21.04 40.83 -1.72
C ARG A 227 19.73 40.04 -1.88
N TRP A 228 19.05 39.76 -0.77
CA TRP A 228 17.79 38.99 -0.72
C TRP A 228 16.67 39.60 -1.58
N LEU A 229 16.67 40.93 -1.75
CA LEU A 229 15.72 41.69 -2.58
C LEU A 229 15.70 41.30 -4.07
N ARG A 230 16.63 40.44 -4.54
CA ARG A 230 16.63 39.93 -5.92
C ARG A 230 15.77 38.68 -6.13
N LEU A 231 15.33 38.01 -5.06
CA LEU A 231 14.51 36.79 -5.14
C LEU A 231 13.05 37.04 -5.56
N TRP A 232 12.59 38.29 -5.42
CA TRP A 232 11.21 38.71 -5.72
C TRP A 232 11.07 39.43 -7.05
N ARG A 233 12.18 39.78 -7.72
CA ARG A 233 12.19 40.41 -9.04
C ARG A 233 12.34 39.36 -10.13
N THR A 234 11.25 38.71 -10.48
CA THR A 234 11.17 37.74 -11.60
C THR A 234 10.57 38.38 -12.84
N SER A 235 10.79 37.76 -14.01
CA SER A 235 10.17 38.23 -15.26
C SER A 235 8.67 37.89 -15.28
N LEU A 236 7.87 38.65 -16.02
CA LEU A 236 6.45 38.32 -16.26
C LEU A 236 6.28 36.89 -16.81
N SER A 237 7.22 36.45 -17.66
CA SER A 237 7.19 35.09 -18.21
C SER A 237 7.36 34.01 -17.14
N THR A 238 8.17 34.25 -16.12
CA THR A 238 8.32 33.34 -14.98
C THR A 238 7.04 33.28 -14.16
N TRP A 239 6.37 34.41 -13.95
CA TRP A 239 5.08 34.45 -13.25
C TRP A 239 3.98 33.66 -13.97
N ILE A 240 3.93 33.73 -15.30
CA ILE A 240 2.96 32.93 -16.09
C ILE A 240 3.21 31.43 -15.88
N VAL A 241 4.47 31.00 -15.87
CA VAL A 241 4.81 29.59 -15.59
C VAL A 241 4.50 29.23 -14.14
N ASP A 242 4.77 30.13 -13.17
CA ASP A 242 4.39 29.91 -11.77
C ASP A 242 2.88 29.66 -11.65
N ILE A 243 2.04 30.48 -12.31
CA ILE A 243 0.58 30.31 -12.31
C ILE A 243 0.19 28.98 -12.97
N GLY A 244 0.80 28.64 -14.12
CA GLY A 244 0.52 27.37 -14.81
C GLY A 244 0.87 26.15 -13.98
N VAL A 245 2.09 26.09 -13.42
CA VAL A 245 2.54 24.97 -12.60
C VAL A 245 1.72 24.85 -11.32
N VAL A 246 1.54 25.94 -10.57
CA VAL A 246 0.74 25.91 -9.33
C VAL A 246 -0.72 25.57 -9.63
N GLY A 247 -1.31 26.13 -10.70
CA GLY A 247 -2.67 25.80 -11.12
C GLY A 247 -2.83 24.32 -11.47
N THR A 248 -1.90 23.74 -12.22
CA THR A 248 -1.91 22.30 -12.53
C THR A 248 -1.74 21.44 -11.28
N LEU A 249 -0.85 21.80 -10.36
CA LEU A 249 -0.67 21.07 -9.10
C LEU A 249 -1.94 21.09 -8.22
N LEU A 250 -2.61 22.24 -8.13
CA LEU A 250 -3.86 22.37 -7.37
C LEU A 250 -5.01 21.60 -8.03
N LEU A 251 -5.10 21.62 -9.36
CA LEU A 251 -6.06 20.80 -10.09
C LEU A 251 -5.78 19.30 -9.84
N TRP A 252 -4.52 18.88 -9.94
CA TRP A 252 -4.10 17.49 -9.73
C TRP A 252 -4.30 17.00 -8.29
N HIS A 253 -4.20 17.88 -7.30
CA HIS A 253 -4.56 17.55 -5.91
C HIS A 253 -6.00 17.06 -5.78
N LEU A 254 -6.91 17.61 -6.60
CA LEU A 254 -8.33 17.24 -6.61
C LEU A 254 -8.64 16.04 -7.51
N ILE A 255 -8.12 16.01 -8.74
CA ILE A 255 -8.50 15.00 -9.74
C ILE A 255 -7.47 13.87 -9.94
N GLY A 256 -6.25 14.07 -9.46
CA GLY A 256 -5.13 13.17 -9.70
C GLY A 256 -5.21 11.88 -8.89
N ALA A 257 -4.66 10.81 -9.46
CA ALA A 257 -4.63 9.49 -8.84
C ALA A 257 -3.86 9.49 -7.50
N THR A 258 -4.32 8.65 -6.57
CA THR A 258 -3.63 8.32 -5.32
C THR A 258 -2.48 7.35 -5.57
N SER A 259 -1.57 7.23 -4.60
CA SER A 259 -0.43 6.31 -4.70
C SER A 259 -0.72 4.94 -4.05
N SER A 260 0.10 3.93 -4.33
CA SER A 260 -0.09 2.56 -3.84
C SER A 260 -0.02 2.39 -2.32
N ASP A 261 0.67 3.28 -1.61
CA ASP A 261 0.85 3.23 -0.15
C ASP A 261 0.03 4.30 0.60
N ASP A 262 -0.97 4.90 -0.06
CA ASP A 262 -1.83 5.91 0.61
C ASP A 262 -2.64 5.27 1.73
N GLY A 263 -3.25 4.11 1.46
CA GLY A 263 -3.96 3.35 2.47
C GLY A 263 -3.04 2.81 3.57
N TYR A 264 -1.83 2.38 3.19
CA TYR A 264 -0.80 1.92 4.14
C TYR A 264 -0.45 2.96 5.20
N ASN A 265 -0.03 4.15 4.75
CA ASN A 265 0.39 5.23 5.65
C ASN A 265 -0.79 5.83 6.42
N LEU A 266 -1.98 5.87 5.82
CA LEU A 266 -3.18 6.36 6.48
C LEU A 266 -3.58 5.46 7.65
N THR A 267 -3.62 4.14 7.47
CA THR A 267 -3.99 3.20 8.53
C THR A 267 -2.97 3.23 9.67
N ILE A 268 -1.66 3.21 9.37
CA ILE A 268 -0.60 3.31 10.38
C ILE A 268 -0.75 4.61 11.18
N ALA A 269 -1.00 5.75 10.51
CA ALA A 269 -1.21 7.03 11.18
C ALA A 269 -2.44 7.00 12.10
N ARG A 270 -3.57 6.43 11.65
CA ARG A 270 -4.83 6.37 12.41
C ARG A 270 -4.75 5.46 13.64
N VAL A 271 -4.06 4.33 13.56
CA VAL A 271 -3.96 3.36 14.66
C VAL A 271 -2.87 3.73 15.67
N SER A 272 -1.87 4.53 15.28
CA SER A 272 -0.70 4.85 16.12
C SER A 272 -1.01 5.45 17.50
N ALA A 273 -2.11 6.19 17.63
CA ALA A 273 -2.52 6.80 18.90
C ALA A 273 -2.94 5.73 19.92
N ASP A 274 -3.77 4.78 19.50
CA ASP A 274 -4.28 3.70 20.38
C ASP A 274 -3.19 2.66 20.68
N ALA A 275 -2.31 2.38 19.70
CA ALA A 275 -1.18 1.48 19.86
C ALA A 275 -0.08 2.04 20.77
N GLY A 276 0.03 3.37 20.88
CA GLY A 276 1.06 4.06 21.65
C GLY A 276 2.40 4.22 20.95
N TYR A 277 2.51 3.78 19.68
CA TYR A 277 3.69 3.94 18.82
C TYR A 277 3.29 3.77 17.34
N ALA A 278 4.19 4.13 16.42
CA ALA A 278 3.98 3.91 14.99
C ALA A 278 4.22 2.44 14.60
N ALA A 279 3.21 1.59 14.84
CA ALA A 279 3.25 0.16 14.52
C ALA A 279 3.13 -0.09 13.01
N ASN A 280 3.89 -1.05 12.49
CA ASN A 280 3.61 -1.61 11.18
C ASN A 280 2.38 -2.54 11.28
N TYR A 281 1.21 -1.99 10.96
CA TYR A 281 -0.09 -2.64 11.14
C TYR A 281 -0.29 -3.87 10.23
N TYR A 282 0.36 -3.91 9.06
CA TYR A 282 0.08 -4.91 8.04
C TYR A 282 1.12 -6.04 7.96
N ARG A 283 2.29 -5.90 8.60
CA ARG A 283 3.40 -6.85 8.49
C ARG A 283 4.38 -6.69 9.66
N PHE A 284 5.33 -7.61 9.77
CA PHE A 284 6.48 -7.53 10.68
C PHE A 284 6.12 -7.63 12.17
N PHE A 285 5.04 -8.34 12.52
CA PHE A 285 4.71 -8.71 13.91
C PHE A 285 4.56 -7.47 14.83
N GLY A 286 3.96 -6.39 14.31
CA GLY A 286 3.82 -5.12 15.04
C GLY A 286 5.12 -4.36 15.26
N ALA A 287 6.21 -4.65 14.54
CA ALA A 287 7.45 -3.89 14.70
C ALA A 287 7.26 -2.40 14.36
N THR A 288 7.81 -1.52 15.19
CA THR A 288 7.77 -0.06 14.96
C THR A 288 8.38 0.37 13.63
N GLU A 289 7.88 1.41 12.97
CA GLU A 289 8.49 2.01 11.77
C GLU A 289 9.77 2.79 12.03
N ALA A 290 10.20 2.96 13.29
CA ALA A 290 11.50 3.53 13.58
C ALA A 290 12.61 2.76 12.82
N PRO A 291 13.56 3.47 12.18
CA PRO A 291 13.90 4.89 12.36
C PRO A 291 13.13 5.90 11.48
N PHE A 292 12.12 5.49 10.72
CA PHE A 292 11.49 6.30 9.67
C PHE A 292 10.08 6.80 10.00
N ASP A 293 9.77 7.02 11.28
CA ASP A 293 8.37 7.17 11.77
C ASP A 293 7.93 8.63 12.05
N TRP A 294 8.82 9.61 11.89
CA TRP A 294 8.51 11.00 12.28
C TRP A 294 7.41 11.62 11.40
N TYR A 295 7.35 11.21 10.13
CA TYR A 295 6.34 11.72 9.21
C TYR A 295 4.97 11.08 9.45
N GLN A 296 4.92 9.78 9.75
CA GLN A 296 3.70 9.10 10.19
C GLN A 296 3.16 9.75 11.48
N SER A 297 4.04 10.19 12.38
CA SER A 297 3.62 10.96 13.56
C SER A 297 2.94 12.29 13.18
N VAL A 298 3.42 13.00 12.16
CA VAL A 298 2.75 14.21 11.65
C VAL A 298 1.39 13.86 11.03
N LEU A 299 1.34 12.79 10.23
CA LEU A 299 0.10 12.30 9.63
C LEU A 299 -0.92 11.88 10.68
N ALA A 300 -0.50 11.29 11.82
CA ALA A 300 -1.40 10.92 12.91
C ALA A 300 -2.12 12.15 13.50
N HIS A 301 -1.39 13.26 13.71
CA HIS A 301 -1.99 14.51 14.17
C HIS A 301 -2.95 15.11 13.12
N MET A 302 -2.63 14.97 11.84
CA MET A 302 -3.53 15.41 10.76
C MET A 302 -4.79 14.54 10.66
N ALA A 303 -4.65 13.22 10.80
CA ALA A 303 -5.74 12.26 10.74
C ALA A 303 -6.73 12.43 11.89
N ALA A 304 -6.27 12.91 13.05
CA ALA A 304 -7.12 13.28 14.18
C ALA A 304 -8.05 14.48 13.88
N ILE A 305 -7.71 15.33 12.90
CA ILE A 305 -8.58 16.43 12.45
C ILE A 305 -9.56 15.91 11.40
N SER A 306 -9.05 15.25 10.36
CA SER A 306 -9.86 14.63 9.31
C SER A 306 -9.05 13.58 8.56
N THR A 307 -9.70 12.51 8.14
CA THR A 307 -9.10 11.44 7.33
C THR A 307 -9.35 11.62 5.83
N ALA A 308 -10.00 12.71 5.41
CA ALA A 308 -10.29 12.95 4.00
C ALA A 308 -9.01 13.05 3.15
N SER A 309 -9.02 12.41 1.98
CA SER A 309 -7.88 12.35 1.06
C SER A 309 -7.34 13.73 0.66
N VAL A 310 -8.23 14.71 0.44
CA VAL A 310 -7.84 16.10 0.10
C VAL A 310 -7.11 16.83 1.23
N TRP A 311 -7.35 16.46 2.49
CA TRP A 311 -6.69 17.06 3.65
C TRP A 311 -5.36 16.38 3.93
N MET A 312 -5.37 15.04 3.99
CA MET A 312 -4.19 14.25 4.33
C MET A 312 -3.03 14.45 3.33
N ARG A 313 -3.33 14.74 2.05
CA ARG A 313 -2.32 14.96 0.99
C ARG A 313 -1.78 16.40 0.91
N LEU A 314 -2.24 17.32 1.75
CA LEU A 314 -1.77 18.72 1.73
C LEU A 314 -0.24 18.88 1.86
N PRO A 315 0.48 18.14 2.73
CA PRO A 315 1.93 18.24 2.83
C PRO A 315 2.64 17.92 1.51
N ALA A 316 2.14 16.95 0.73
CA ALA A 316 2.69 16.58 -0.57
C ALA A 316 2.55 17.74 -1.58
N THR A 317 1.36 18.35 -1.66
CA THR A 317 1.09 19.48 -2.55
C THR A 317 1.85 20.75 -2.13
N ALA A 318 1.96 21.02 -0.82
CA ALA A 318 2.78 22.12 -0.31
C ALA A 318 4.26 21.93 -0.65
N ALA A 319 4.79 20.70 -0.51
CA ALA A 319 6.15 20.36 -0.91
C ALA A 319 6.35 20.52 -2.44
N ALA A 320 5.34 20.21 -3.26
CA ALA A 320 5.37 20.43 -4.71
C ALA A 320 5.53 21.91 -5.06
N ILE A 321 4.66 22.76 -4.50
CA ILE A 321 4.67 24.21 -4.72
C ILE A 321 5.99 24.81 -4.22
N GLY A 322 6.43 24.42 -3.02
CA GLY A 322 7.71 24.82 -2.45
C GLY A 322 8.88 24.45 -3.35
N THR A 323 8.89 23.22 -3.89
CA THR A 323 9.92 22.73 -4.81
C THR A 323 9.97 23.57 -6.08
N TRP A 324 8.82 23.80 -6.73
CA TRP A 324 8.76 24.62 -7.95
C TRP A 324 9.25 26.06 -7.73
N LEU A 325 8.79 26.72 -6.66
CA LEU A 325 9.20 28.09 -6.36
C LEU A 325 10.72 28.18 -6.08
N ILE A 326 11.31 27.15 -5.47
CA ILE A 326 12.76 27.05 -5.30
C ILE A 326 13.46 26.89 -6.66
N ILE A 327 12.94 26.05 -7.57
CA ILE A 327 13.48 25.91 -8.92
C ILE A 327 13.48 27.27 -9.63
N SER A 328 12.31 27.91 -9.72
CA SER A 328 12.12 29.10 -10.54
C SER A 328 12.83 30.34 -9.98
N ARG A 329 12.93 30.48 -8.66
CA ARG A 329 13.47 31.69 -7.99
C ARG A 329 14.90 31.55 -7.47
N CYS A 330 15.33 30.34 -7.11
CA CYS A 330 16.64 30.10 -6.52
C CYS A 330 17.58 29.36 -7.48
N VAL A 331 17.15 28.25 -8.06
CA VAL A 331 18.03 27.34 -8.83
C VAL A 331 18.37 27.91 -10.21
N LEU A 332 17.37 28.21 -11.04
CA LEU A 332 17.63 28.70 -12.40
C LEU A 332 18.44 30.00 -12.42
N PRO A 333 18.15 31.02 -11.57
CA PRO A 333 18.96 32.23 -11.50
C PRO A 333 20.39 31.99 -11.01
N ARG A 334 20.59 31.01 -10.11
CA ARG A 334 21.91 30.62 -9.60
C ARG A 334 22.77 29.94 -10.67
N VAL A 335 22.14 29.12 -11.50
CA VAL A 335 22.77 28.40 -12.62
C VAL A 335 23.12 29.35 -13.76
N GLY A 336 22.30 30.37 -14.05
CA GLY A 336 22.69 31.42 -14.99
C GLY A 336 21.61 32.46 -15.23
N ARG A 337 21.97 33.75 -15.15
CA ARG A 337 21.02 34.85 -15.39
C ARG A 337 20.41 34.84 -16.79
N ARG A 338 21.19 34.47 -17.82
CA ARG A 338 20.69 34.37 -19.20
C ARG A 338 19.74 33.18 -19.38
N LEU A 339 19.92 32.11 -18.61
CA LEU A 339 19.03 30.96 -18.59
C LEU A 339 17.71 31.32 -17.93
N ALA A 340 17.74 31.93 -16.74
CA ALA A 340 16.55 32.34 -16.01
C ALA A 340 15.68 33.37 -16.77
N ASN A 341 16.30 34.18 -17.63
CA ASN A 341 15.59 35.13 -18.49
C ASN A 341 15.14 34.52 -19.84
N ASN A 342 15.51 33.28 -20.16
CA ASN A 342 15.08 32.61 -21.38
C ASN A 342 13.72 31.95 -21.14
N ARG A 343 12.69 32.46 -21.83
CA ARG A 343 11.31 31.99 -21.70
C ARG A 343 11.19 30.49 -21.92
N VAL A 344 11.73 29.97 -23.02
CA VAL A 344 11.62 28.53 -23.37
C VAL A 344 12.30 27.64 -22.33
N ALA A 345 13.44 28.07 -21.78
CA ALA A 345 14.14 27.29 -20.75
C ALA A 345 13.32 27.19 -19.45
N VAL A 346 12.69 28.29 -19.01
CA VAL A 346 11.83 28.29 -17.81
C VAL A 346 10.55 27.48 -18.04
N TRP A 347 9.94 27.60 -19.22
CA TRP A 347 8.75 26.83 -19.59
C TRP A 347 9.05 25.33 -19.63
N THR A 348 10.20 24.95 -20.19
CA THR A 348 10.65 23.55 -20.23
C THR A 348 10.91 23.03 -18.82
N ALA A 349 11.52 23.83 -17.95
CA ALA A 349 11.72 23.45 -16.55
C ALA A 349 10.40 23.16 -15.83
N GLY A 350 9.38 24.01 -16.05
CA GLY A 350 8.04 23.81 -15.50
C GLY A 350 7.34 22.57 -16.05
N ALA A 351 7.37 22.36 -17.36
CA ALA A 351 6.74 21.20 -18.00
C ALA A 351 7.41 19.87 -17.59
N VAL A 352 8.74 19.82 -17.56
CA VAL A 352 9.49 18.62 -17.11
C VAL A 352 9.28 18.37 -15.61
N PHE A 353 9.20 19.43 -14.80
CA PHE A 353 8.86 19.30 -13.38
C PHE A 353 7.48 18.66 -13.19
N LEU A 354 6.46 19.17 -13.89
CA LEU A 354 5.11 18.60 -13.84
C LEU A 354 5.09 17.14 -14.32
N ALA A 355 5.64 16.85 -15.50
CA ALA A 355 5.70 15.49 -16.05
C ALA A 355 6.46 14.49 -15.14
N ALA A 356 7.38 14.98 -14.30
CA ALA A 356 8.09 14.14 -13.32
C ALA A 356 7.40 14.09 -11.95
N TRP A 357 6.54 15.04 -11.61
CA TRP A 357 5.87 15.12 -10.32
C TRP A 357 4.54 14.37 -10.31
N LEU A 358 3.67 14.64 -11.28
CA LEU A 358 2.31 14.11 -11.34
C LEU A 358 2.22 12.57 -11.27
N PRO A 359 3.08 11.77 -11.95
CA PRO A 359 2.98 10.31 -11.92
C PRO A 359 3.51 9.64 -10.64
N PHE A 360 4.18 10.38 -9.74
CA PHE A 360 4.84 9.81 -8.55
C PHE A 360 4.38 10.45 -7.23
N ASN A 361 4.29 11.78 -7.17
CA ASN A 361 4.34 12.55 -5.91
C ASN A 361 2.99 13.17 -5.54
N ASN A 362 1.91 12.39 -5.58
CA ASN A 362 0.56 12.85 -5.23
C ASN A 362 0.03 12.27 -3.90
N GLY A 363 0.55 11.12 -3.47
CA GLY A 363 0.05 10.37 -2.31
C GLY A 363 0.65 10.75 -0.96
N LEU A 364 0.46 9.88 0.04
CA LEU A 364 1.01 9.99 1.40
C LEU A 364 2.42 9.41 1.54
N ARG A 365 3.03 8.91 0.46
CA ARG A 365 4.42 8.48 0.47
C ARG A 365 5.35 9.67 0.72
N PRO A 366 6.58 9.45 1.24
CA PRO A 366 7.47 10.55 1.63
C PRO A 366 8.28 11.17 0.48
N GLU A 367 8.25 10.62 -0.75
CA GLU A 367 8.99 11.18 -1.90
C GLU A 367 8.76 12.68 -2.17
N PRO A 368 7.53 13.25 -2.04
CA PRO A 368 7.32 14.69 -2.16
C PRO A 368 8.23 15.52 -1.24
N LEU A 369 8.38 15.08 0.02
CA LEU A 369 9.23 15.75 1.00
C LEU A 369 10.72 15.50 0.76
N ILE A 370 11.09 14.31 0.26
CA ILE A 370 12.48 14.00 -0.10
C ILE A 370 12.92 14.85 -1.30
N ALA A 371 12.09 14.97 -2.35
CA ALA A 371 12.37 15.79 -3.51
C ALA A 371 12.54 17.26 -3.14
N PHE A 372 11.67 17.78 -2.27
CA PHE A 372 11.78 19.12 -1.69
C PHE A 372 13.06 19.28 -0.88
N GLY A 373 13.33 18.36 0.05
CA GLY A 373 14.49 18.40 0.95
C GLY A 373 15.82 18.34 0.21
N ALA A 374 15.95 17.49 -0.81
CA ALA A 374 17.14 17.42 -1.67
C ALA A 374 17.40 18.74 -2.39
N LEU A 375 16.36 19.41 -2.88
CA LEU A 375 16.51 20.71 -3.56
C LEU A 375 16.83 21.84 -2.58
N VAL A 376 16.21 21.86 -1.40
CA VAL A 376 16.53 22.80 -0.31
C VAL A 376 17.99 22.64 0.11
N ALA A 377 18.46 21.42 0.34
CA ALA A 377 19.84 21.12 0.68
C ALA A 377 20.80 21.62 -0.40
N TRP A 378 20.48 21.40 -1.69
CA TRP A 378 21.27 21.91 -2.81
C TRP A 378 21.36 23.44 -2.81
N VAL A 379 20.25 24.15 -2.62
CA VAL A 379 20.23 25.62 -2.58
C VAL A 379 21.00 26.17 -1.38
N LEU A 380 20.90 25.55 -0.21
CA LEU A 380 21.64 25.96 0.99
C LEU A 380 23.15 25.75 0.84
N ILE A 381 23.58 24.66 0.21
CA ILE A 381 24.99 24.43 -0.15
C ILE A 381 25.48 25.46 -1.17
N GLU A 382 24.70 25.74 -2.21
CA GLU A 382 25.06 26.78 -3.18
C GLU A 382 25.15 28.17 -2.55
N ASN A 383 24.26 28.49 -1.61
CA ASN A 383 24.31 29.73 -0.85
C ASN A 383 25.58 29.81 -0.01
N THR A 384 25.93 28.73 0.69
CA THR A 384 27.20 28.61 1.45
C THR A 384 28.40 28.92 0.57
N ILE A 385 28.46 28.29 -0.61
CA ILE A 385 29.60 28.42 -1.53
C ILE A 385 29.66 29.84 -2.13
N ALA A 386 28.52 30.40 -2.53
CA ALA A 386 28.46 31.72 -3.15
C ALA A 386 28.80 32.85 -2.15
N THR A 387 28.35 32.72 -0.90
CA THR A 387 28.45 33.78 0.11
C THR A 387 29.61 33.59 1.08
N ARG A 388 30.25 32.41 1.08
CA ARG A 388 31.30 32.00 2.04
C ARG A 388 30.83 32.00 3.51
N ARG A 389 29.54 31.75 3.73
CA ARG A 389 28.91 31.59 5.07
C ARG A 389 28.64 30.11 5.32
N LEU A 390 28.88 29.61 6.53
CA LEU A 390 28.76 28.20 6.88
C LEU A 390 27.43 27.84 7.53
N TRP A 391 26.72 28.79 8.15
CA TRP A 391 25.42 28.49 8.76
C TRP A 391 24.40 27.88 7.77
N PRO A 392 24.34 28.23 6.47
CA PRO A 392 23.39 27.57 5.57
C PRO A 392 23.76 26.09 5.35
N ALA A 393 25.05 25.73 5.38
CA ALA A 393 25.47 24.33 5.32
C ALA A 393 25.09 23.56 6.59
N ALA A 394 25.12 24.20 7.77
CA ALA A 394 24.60 23.60 9.00
C ALA A 394 23.09 23.27 8.87
N VAL A 395 22.31 24.21 8.35
CA VAL A 395 20.88 23.99 8.08
C VAL A 395 20.67 22.95 6.98
N ALA A 396 21.53 22.90 5.95
CA ALA A 396 21.47 21.87 4.91
C ALA A 396 21.67 20.46 5.48
N ILE A 397 22.55 20.31 6.47
CA ILE A 397 22.74 19.05 7.20
C ILE A 397 21.46 18.69 7.97
N ILE A 398 20.83 19.64 8.67
CA ILE A 398 19.56 19.39 9.38
C ILE A 398 18.47 18.94 8.40
N VAL A 399 18.31 19.64 7.26
CA VAL A 399 17.33 19.26 6.23
C VAL A 399 17.61 17.84 5.73
N ALA A 400 18.88 17.50 5.47
CA ALA A 400 19.25 16.16 5.06
C ALA A 400 18.99 15.11 6.15
N VAL A 401 19.19 15.43 7.44
CA VAL A 401 18.82 14.55 8.56
C VAL A 401 17.32 14.22 8.50
N PHE A 402 16.46 15.23 8.43
CA PHE A 402 15.00 15.02 8.33
C PHE A 402 14.62 14.25 7.06
N SER A 403 15.29 14.49 5.94
CA SER A 403 15.03 13.75 4.69
C SER A 403 15.49 12.29 4.74
N VAL A 404 16.65 12.00 5.33
CA VAL A 404 17.16 10.63 5.47
C VAL A 404 16.29 9.80 6.41
N THR A 405 15.70 10.43 7.43
CA THR A 405 14.79 9.76 8.37
C THR A 405 13.34 9.69 7.87
N LEU A 406 13.04 10.09 6.62
CA LEU A 406 11.71 9.87 6.03
C LEU A 406 11.54 8.44 5.49
N ALA A 407 12.58 7.92 4.84
CA ALA A 407 12.61 6.61 4.22
C ALA A 407 14.06 6.27 3.82
N PRO A 408 14.41 4.99 3.56
CA PRO A 408 15.75 4.61 3.11
C PRO A 408 16.23 5.37 1.85
N GLN A 409 15.34 5.63 0.89
CA GLN A 409 15.66 6.42 -0.31
C GLN A 409 15.87 7.91 -0.05
N GLY A 410 15.62 8.38 1.18
CA GLY A 410 15.93 9.73 1.65
C GLY A 410 17.42 10.09 1.60
N LEU A 411 18.30 9.08 1.47
CA LEU A 411 19.74 9.23 1.24
C LEU A 411 20.08 10.16 0.06
N ILE A 412 19.17 10.33 -0.91
CA ILE A 412 19.35 11.27 -2.03
C ILE A 412 19.62 12.70 -1.54
N ALA A 413 19.06 13.12 -0.40
CA ALA A 413 19.31 14.45 0.17
C ALA A 413 20.76 14.67 0.63
N LEU A 414 21.56 13.61 0.77
CA LEU A 414 23.01 13.70 1.04
C LEU A 414 23.82 14.05 -0.21
N ALA A 415 23.31 13.74 -1.42
CA ALA A 415 24.07 13.92 -2.65
C ALA A 415 24.54 15.39 -2.88
N PRO A 416 23.69 16.43 -2.68
CA PRO A 416 24.14 17.82 -2.76
C PRO A 416 25.21 18.19 -1.73
N LEU A 417 25.18 17.60 -0.53
CA LEU A 417 26.18 17.81 0.52
C LEU A 417 27.54 17.22 0.10
N LEU A 418 27.54 15.97 -0.38
CA LEU A 418 28.74 15.26 -0.82
C LEU A 418 29.42 15.96 -1.99
N VAL A 419 28.63 16.33 -3.01
CA VAL A 419 29.12 16.99 -4.22
C VAL A 419 29.61 18.43 -3.94
N GLY A 420 29.00 19.10 -2.96
CA GLY A 420 29.42 20.42 -2.48
C GLY A 420 30.60 20.41 -1.50
N ALA A 421 30.94 19.26 -0.92
CA ALA A 421 31.84 19.15 0.24
C ALA A 421 33.20 19.82 0.04
N ARG A 422 33.84 19.61 -1.13
CA ARG A 422 35.15 20.23 -1.44
C ARG A 422 35.09 21.76 -1.40
N ALA A 423 34.02 22.36 -1.90
CA ALA A 423 33.85 23.80 -1.91
C ALA A 423 33.56 24.34 -0.50
N VAL A 424 32.76 23.62 0.30
CA VAL A 424 32.52 23.95 1.71
C VAL A 424 33.80 23.86 2.53
N ALA A 425 34.59 22.81 2.36
CA ALA A 425 35.91 22.67 3.00
C ALA A 425 36.86 23.81 2.62
N GLY A 426 36.82 24.27 1.36
CA GLY A 426 37.54 25.47 0.94
C GLY A 426 37.11 26.74 1.69
N VAL A 427 35.81 26.91 1.97
CA VAL A 427 35.30 28.02 2.81
C VAL A 427 35.82 27.90 4.24
N VAL A 428 35.76 26.71 4.85
CA VAL A 428 36.28 26.45 6.20
C VAL A 428 37.79 26.78 6.29
N ARG A 429 38.58 26.28 5.33
CA ARG A 429 40.03 26.51 5.27
C ARG A 429 40.37 27.99 5.16
N SER A 430 39.60 28.75 4.36
CA SER A 430 39.82 30.18 4.16
C SER A 430 39.60 31.02 5.43
N ARG A 431 38.87 30.49 6.42
CA ARG A 431 38.52 31.19 7.66
C ARG A 431 39.23 30.64 8.89
N ARG A 432 40.03 29.58 8.73
CA ARG A 432 40.74 28.90 9.84
C ARG A 432 41.58 29.86 10.68
N GLY A 433 42.25 30.83 10.06
CA GLY A 433 43.09 31.81 10.78
C GLY A 433 42.31 32.82 11.61
N ILE A 434 41.02 33.05 11.33
CA ILE A 434 40.18 34.05 12.00
C ILE A 434 39.32 33.39 13.08
N ASP A 435 38.55 32.37 12.68
CA ASP A 435 37.51 31.77 13.54
C ASP A 435 38.02 30.48 14.24
N GLY A 436 39.14 29.91 13.79
CA GLY A 436 39.60 28.58 14.21
C GLY A 436 38.80 27.45 13.55
N MET A 437 39.37 26.24 13.49
CA MET A 437 38.70 25.10 12.84
C MET A 437 37.55 24.54 13.67
N LEU A 438 37.74 24.40 14.98
CA LEU A 438 36.76 23.79 15.88
C LEU A 438 35.43 24.57 15.95
N ALA A 439 35.49 25.90 16.01
CA ALA A 439 34.29 26.75 16.06
C ALA A 439 33.46 26.72 14.77
N GLN A 440 34.04 26.22 13.67
CA GLN A 440 33.34 26.05 12.39
C GLN A 440 32.79 24.62 12.23
N VAL A 441 33.53 23.60 12.69
CA VAL A 441 33.15 22.19 12.53
C VAL A 441 32.19 21.72 13.63
N ALA A 442 32.33 22.19 14.87
CA ALA A 442 31.47 21.76 15.97
C ALA A 442 29.97 22.02 15.72
N PRO A 443 29.53 23.19 15.20
CA PRO A 443 28.12 23.40 14.84
C PRO A 443 27.62 22.48 13.70
N LEU A 444 28.48 22.14 12.73
CA LEU A 444 28.14 21.22 11.64
C LEU A 444 27.97 19.78 12.15
N ALA A 445 28.86 19.34 13.04
CA ALA A 445 28.75 18.03 13.70
C ALA A 445 27.52 17.97 14.61
N ALA A 446 27.23 19.04 15.35
CA ALA A 446 26.04 19.13 16.20
C ALA A 446 24.74 19.07 15.37
N SER A 447 24.72 19.71 14.19
CA SER A 447 23.61 19.62 13.25
C SER A 447 23.36 18.20 12.75
N LEU A 448 24.42 17.42 12.52
CA LEU A 448 24.30 16.00 12.16
C LEU A 448 23.80 15.16 13.33
N ALA A 449 24.32 15.40 14.55
CA ALA A 449 23.94 14.66 15.75
C ALA A 449 22.45 14.79 16.11
N LEU A 450 21.75 15.79 15.58
CA LEU A 450 20.30 15.93 15.73
C LEU A 450 19.50 14.70 15.25
N ILE A 451 20.08 13.88 14.35
CA ILE A 451 19.47 12.62 13.91
C ILE A 451 19.12 11.70 15.09
N PHE A 452 19.94 11.69 16.15
CA PHE A 452 19.70 10.87 17.32
C PHE A 452 18.46 11.31 18.10
N VAL A 453 18.18 12.62 18.15
CA VAL A 453 16.97 13.15 18.78
C VAL A 453 15.74 12.79 17.96
N VAL A 454 15.79 12.96 16.63
CA VAL A 454 14.64 12.70 15.75
C VAL A 454 14.23 11.22 15.77
N VAL A 455 15.21 10.32 15.61
CA VAL A 455 14.99 8.88 15.52
C VAL A 455 14.63 8.28 16.88
N PHE A 456 15.37 8.63 17.94
CA PHE A 456 15.23 8.00 19.26
C PHE A 456 14.41 8.85 20.24
N ARG A 457 13.51 9.71 19.72
CA ARG A 457 12.66 10.59 20.56
C ARG A 457 11.83 9.81 21.57
N ASP A 458 11.33 8.67 21.12
CA ASP A 458 10.53 7.74 21.90
C ASP A 458 11.28 6.42 22.04
N GLN A 459 11.46 5.72 20.91
CA GLN A 459 12.15 4.44 20.81
C GLN A 459 13.62 4.49 21.28
N THR A 460 14.15 3.33 21.66
CA THR A 460 15.51 3.14 22.17
C THR A 460 16.42 2.52 21.11
N LEU A 461 17.73 2.46 21.35
CA LEU A 461 18.64 1.75 20.46
C LEU A 461 18.25 0.27 20.30
N ALA A 462 17.90 -0.40 21.40
CA ALA A 462 17.52 -1.80 21.39
C ALA A 462 16.24 -2.06 20.60
N THR A 463 15.23 -1.19 20.72
CA THR A 463 13.96 -1.37 19.98
C THR A 463 14.12 -1.09 18.48
N VAL A 464 14.88 -0.06 18.10
CA VAL A 464 15.18 0.21 16.68
C VAL A 464 16.03 -0.91 16.07
N ALA A 465 17.01 -1.45 16.80
CA ALA A 465 17.81 -2.57 16.34
C ALA A 465 16.96 -3.84 16.12
N GLU A 466 16.01 -4.13 17.03
CA GLU A 466 15.09 -5.26 16.87
C GLU A 466 14.15 -5.05 15.69
N SER A 467 13.59 -3.85 15.51
CA SER A 467 12.75 -3.53 14.36
C SER A 467 13.48 -3.72 13.03
N ALA A 468 14.71 -3.21 12.92
CA ALA A 468 15.54 -3.40 11.75
C ALA A 468 15.80 -4.90 11.49
N ARG A 469 16.18 -5.66 12.52
CA ARG A 469 16.41 -7.11 12.42
C ARG A 469 15.17 -7.85 11.87
N ILE A 470 13.99 -7.53 12.37
CA ILE A 470 12.73 -8.14 11.91
C ILE A 470 12.48 -7.82 10.43
N LYS A 471 12.57 -6.55 10.04
CA LYS A 471 12.32 -6.13 8.65
C LYS A 471 13.31 -6.78 7.67
N TYR A 472 14.59 -6.90 8.02
CA TYR A 472 15.58 -7.58 7.19
C TYR A 472 15.39 -9.11 7.14
N LYS A 473 14.95 -9.74 8.25
CA LYS A 473 14.76 -11.18 8.31
C LYS A 473 13.49 -11.65 7.60
N VAL A 474 12.41 -10.87 7.70
CA VAL A 474 11.09 -11.18 7.12
C VAL A 474 10.98 -10.71 5.66
N GLY A 475 11.61 -9.59 5.30
CA GLY A 475 11.62 -9.07 3.93
C GLY A 475 10.26 -8.58 3.41
N PRO A 476 10.19 -8.18 2.13
CA PRO A 476 11.20 -8.38 1.09
C PRO A 476 12.34 -7.33 1.12
N THR A 477 13.58 -7.79 0.93
CA THR A 477 14.76 -6.93 0.75
C THR A 477 15.59 -7.43 -0.43
N ILE A 478 15.95 -6.54 -1.34
CA ILE A 478 16.76 -6.83 -2.52
C ILE A 478 18.20 -6.37 -2.25
N PRO A 479 19.22 -7.21 -2.48
CA PRO A 479 20.62 -6.86 -2.26
C PRO A 479 21.10 -5.71 -3.17
N TRP A 480 22.24 -5.11 -2.81
CA TRP A 480 22.79 -3.94 -3.50
C TRP A 480 23.23 -4.23 -4.94
N TYR A 481 23.75 -5.44 -5.22
CA TYR A 481 24.22 -5.83 -6.56
C TYR A 481 23.09 -6.07 -7.57
N GLN A 482 21.83 -6.13 -7.11
CA GLN A 482 20.63 -6.25 -7.97
C GLN A 482 19.88 -4.92 -8.16
N ASP A 483 20.53 -3.76 -7.93
CA ASP A 483 19.88 -2.45 -8.09
C ASP A 483 19.32 -2.21 -9.51
N PHE A 484 19.87 -2.86 -10.53
CA PHE A 484 19.34 -2.76 -11.90
C PHE A 484 17.88 -3.24 -12.03
N LEU A 485 17.39 -4.11 -11.12
CA LEU A 485 15.99 -4.51 -11.06
C LEU A 485 15.03 -3.31 -10.96
N ARG A 486 15.47 -2.20 -10.36
CA ARG A 486 14.69 -0.97 -10.29
C ARG A 486 14.33 -0.42 -11.68
N TYR A 487 15.29 -0.47 -12.60
CA TYR A 487 15.11 0.01 -13.97
C TYR A 487 14.31 -1.00 -14.78
N TYR A 488 14.48 -2.29 -14.52
CA TYR A 488 13.62 -3.33 -15.08
C TYR A 488 12.16 -3.13 -14.67
N PHE A 489 11.85 -2.96 -13.37
CA PHE A 489 10.51 -2.69 -12.84
C PHE A 489 9.87 -1.40 -13.33
N LEU A 490 10.63 -0.50 -13.96
CA LEU A 490 10.12 0.70 -14.61
C LEU A 490 9.65 0.44 -16.05
N THR A 491 10.15 -0.64 -16.67
CA THR A 491 9.94 -0.96 -18.09
C THR A 491 9.28 -2.32 -18.31
N VAL A 492 8.64 -2.90 -17.28
CA VAL A 492 7.87 -4.15 -17.39
C VAL A 492 6.61 -3.90 -18.22
N GLU A 493 6.26 -4.85 -19.09
CA GLU A 493 5.06 -4.82 -19.93
C GLU A 493 3.78 -4.97 -19.08
N ASP A 494 2.67 -4.39 -19.55
CA ASP A 494 1.34 -4.48 -18.95
C ASP A 494 1.27 -4.22 -17.42
N SER A 495 2.16 -3.37 -16.91
CA SER A 495 2.24 -3.01 -15.50
C SER A 495 1.91 -1.54 -15.27
N ALA A 496 0.96 -1.27 -14.39
CA ALA A 496 0.63 0.09 -13.95
C ALA A 496 1.81 0.76 -13.20
N ASP A 497 2.70 -0.04 -12.59
CA ASP A 497 3.91 0.48 -11.95
C ASP A 497 4.97 0.94 -12.96
N SER A 498 4.87 0.46 -14.20
CA SER A 498 5.70 0.78 -15.37
C SER A 498 4.95 1.59 -16.43
N SER A 499 3.97 2.43 -16.04
CA SER A 499 3.15 3.18 -16.98
C SER A 499 3.95 4.15 -17.87
N LEU A 500 3.37 4.53 -19.01
CA LEU A 500 4.03 5.41 -19.99
C LEU A 500 4.49 6.75 -19.37
N THR A 501 3.72 7.28 -18.42
CA THR A 501 3.97 8.57 -17.76
C THR A 501 5.18 8.48 -16.82
N ARG A 502 5.27 7.39 -16.05
CA ARG A 502 6.43 7.08 -15.20
C ARG A 502 7.71 6.85 -16.01
N ARG A 503 7.62 6.09 -17.11
CA ARG A 503 8.75 5.85 -18.02
C ARG A 503 9.28 7.17 -18.59
N PHE A 504 8.39 8.01 -19.10
CA PHE A 504 8.76 9.29 -19.70
C PHE A 504 9.56 10.18 -18.73
N ALA A 505 9.08 10.34 -17.50
CA ALA A 505 9.74 11.16 -16.49
C ALA A 505 11.22 10.76 -16.24
N VAL A 506 11.47 9.46 -16.07
CA VAL A 506 12.81 8.94 -15.77
C VAL A 506 13.70 8.96 -17.02
N LEU A 507 13.18 8.56 -18.18
CA LEU A 507 13.95 8.60 -19.43
C LEU A 507 14.37 10.02 -19.80
N VAL A 508 13.48 11.01 -19.64
CA VAL A 508 13.81 12.43 -19.84
C VAL A 508 14.86 12.90 -18.83
N LEU A 509 14.77 12.50 -17.56
CA LEU A 509 15.80 12.78 -16.55
C LEU A 509 17.18 12.27 -17.01
N LEU A 510 17.25 11.00 -17.46
CA LEU A 510 18.50 10.38 -17.91
C LEU A 510 19.06 11.05 -19.16
N VAL A 511 18.21 11.37 -20.14
CA VAL A 511 18.61 12.10 -21.37
C VAL A 511 19.15 13.48 -21.04
N CYS A 512 18.48 14.21 -20.14
CA CYS A 512 18.96 15.52 -19.69
C CYS A 512 20.29 15.40 -18.94
N LEU A 513 20.44 14.41 -18.07
CA LEU A 513 21.65 14.15 -17.30
C LEU A 513 22.85 13.83 -18.21
N PHE A 514 22.74 12.76 -19.00
CA PHE A 514 23.84 12.27 -19.84
C PHE A 514 24.14 13.23 -20.99
N GLY A 515 23.12 13.84 -21.59
CA GLY A 515 23.32 14.84 -22.64
C GLY A 515 24.04 16.09 -22.11
N MET A 516 23.70 16.57 -20.91
CA MET A 516 24.44 17.67 -20.28
C MET A 516 25.86 17.29 -19.89
N LEU A 517 26.07 16.07 -19.37
CA LEU A 517 27.40 15.56 -19.06
C LEU A 517 28.29 15.53 -20.32
N ALA A 518 27.78 14.98 -21.43
CA ALA A 518 28.48 14.94 -22.70
C ALA A 518 28.85 16.34 -23.22
N VAL A 519 27.92 17.30 -23.15
CA VAL A 519 28.18 18.69 -23.56
C VAL A 519 29.27 19.35 -22.72
N LEU A 520 29.24 19.17 -21.40
CA LEU A 520 30.23 19.78 -20.51
C LEU A 520 31.61 19.15 -20.61
N LEU A 521 31.69 17.83 -20.79
CA LEU A 521 32.96 17.14 -21.03
C LEU A 521 33.57 17.57 -22.37
N ARG A 522 32.75 17.70 -23.43
CA ARG A 522 33.24 18.07 -24.76
C ARG A 522 33.63 19.55 -24.89
N ARG A 523 32.87 20.47 -24.28
CA ARG A 523 33.04 21.93 -24.50
C ARG A 523 33.61 22.68 -23.29
N GLY A 524 33.79 22.03 -22.14
CA GLY A 524 34.27 22.65 -20.89
C GLY A 524 33.28 23.61 -20.21
N GLY A 525 32.26 24.09 -20.92
CA GLY A 525 31.17 24.94 -20.41
C GLY A 525 30.23 25.39 -21.53
N VAL A 526 29.13 26.06 -21.15
CA VAL A 526 28.17 26.65 -22.10
C VAL A 526 28.02 28.15 -21.80
N PRO A 527 28.24 29.05 -22.78
CA PRO A 527 28.18 30.48 -22.53
C PRO A 527 26.82 30.92 -21.98
N GLY A 528 26.82 31.71 -20.90
CA GLY A 528 25.60 32.17 -20.23
C GLY A 528 25.11 31.29 -19.08
N MET A 529 25.78 30.16 -18.83
CA MET A 529 25.62 29.35 -17.62
C MET A 529 26.88 29.39 -16.75
N ALA A 530 26.71 29.31 -15.43
CA ALA A 530 27.78 29.23 -14.46
C ALA A 530 28.25 27.76 -14.33
N ARG A 531 29.51 27.49 -14.70
CA ARG A 531 30.07 26.14 -14.71
C ARG A 531 29.95 25.40 -13.38
N GLY A 532 30.29 26.05 -12.26
CA GLY A 532 30.31 25.41 -10.93
C GLY A 532 28.98 24.80 -10.49
N PRO A 533 27.89 25.59 -10.39
CA PRO A 533 26.56 25.07 -10.04
C PRO A 533 26.04 23.99 -10.99
N VAL A 534 26.29 24.12 -12.30
CA VAL A 534 25.84 23.11 -13.27
C VAL A 534 26.50 21.76 -12.98
N TRP A 535 27.82 21.73 -12.77
CA TRP A 535 28.52 20.50 -12.41
C TRP A 535 28.02 19.90 -11.09
N ARG A 536 27.67 20.74 -10.11
CA ARG A 536 27.13 20.26 -8.83
C ARG A 536 25.68 19.79 -8.92
N LEU A 537 24.88 20.37 -9.81
CA LEU A 537 23.53 19.86 -10.12
C LEU A 537 23.60 18.48 -10.76
N ILE A 538 24.42 18.31 -11.80
CA ILE A 538 24.67 17.02 -12.47
C ILE A 538 25.24 16.01 -11.47
N GLY A 539 26.22 16.42 -10.67
CA GLY A 539 26.82 15.56 -9.64
C GLY A 539 25.81 15.14 -8.59
N ALA A 540 24.92 16.03 -8.13
CA ALA A 540 23.89 15.69 -7.15
C ALA A 540 22.90 14.66 -7.71
N THR A 541 22.51 14.78 -8.99
CA THR A 541 21.67 13.77 -9.65
C THR A 541 22.40 12.43 -9.82
N ALA A 542 23.64 12.44 -10.31
CA ALA A 542 24.41 11.21 -10.53
C ALA A 542 24.73 10.47 -9.21
N VAL A 543 25.19 11.20 -8.18
CA VAL A 543 25.44 10.62 -6.85
C VAL A 543 24.12 10.17 -6.21
N GLY A 544 23.02 10.91 -6.39
CA GLY A 544 21.70 10.48 -5.93
C GLY A 544 21.28 9.14 -6.53
N LEU A 545 21.46 8.94 -7.83
CA LEU A 545 21.17 7.67 -8.50
C LEU A 545 22.06 6.53 -7.96
N LEU A 546 23.35 6.80 -7.69
CA LEU A 546 24.25 5.82 -7.09
C LEU A 546 23.91 5.48 -5.64
N LEU A 547 23.41 6.44 -4.86
CA LEU A 547 23.02 6.20 -3.47
C LEU A 547 21.77 5.31 -3.36
N LEU A 548 20.92 5.27 -4.40
CA LEU A 548 19.77 4.36 -4.43
C LEU A 548 20.16 2.88 -4.40
N THR A 549 21.38 2.53 -4.80
CA THR A 549 21.91 1.16 -4.75
C THR A 549 21.85 0.55 -3.34
N PHE A 550 22.00 1.38 -2.30
CA PHE A 550 22.02 0.92 -0.90
C PHE A 550 20.64 0.85 -0.24
N THR A 551 19.56 1.15 -0.97
CA THR A 551 18.19 1.04 -0.43
C THR A 551 17.74 -0.42 -0.40
N PRO A 552 17.07 -0.91 0.66
CA PRO A 552 16.67 -2.32 0.75
C PRO A 552 15.55 -2.70 -0.21
N THR A 553 14.63 -1.77 -0.53
CA THR A 553 13.55 -1.96 -1.51
C THR A 553 13.84 -1.17 -2.79
N LYS A 554 13.55 -1.74 -3.96
CA LYS A 554 13.97 -1.21 -5.27
C LYS A 554 12.81 -0.81 -6.19
N TRP A 555 11.67 -0.41 -5.62
CA TRP A 555 10.47 -0.08 -6.40
C TRP A 555 10.66 1.12 -7.34
N ALA A 556 10.00 1.08 -8.51
CA ALA A 556 10.08 2.15 -9.52
C ALA A 556 9.52 3.49 -9.02
N VAL A 557 8.54 3.48 -8.12
CA VAL A 557 7.94 4.69 -7.53
C VAL A 557 8.95 5.59 -6.80
N GLN A 558 10.07 5.05 -6.32
CA GLN A 558 11.11 5.81 -5.60
C GLN A 558 11.81 6.85 -6.49
N PHE A 559 11.68 6.77 -7.84
CA PHE A 559 12.21 7.80 -8.74
C PHE A 559 11.54 9.17 -8.55
N GLY A 560 10.38 9.25 -7.89
CA GLY A 560 9.70 10.50 -7.55
C GLY A 560 10.57 11.49 -6.75
N ALA A 561 11.55 10.99 -5.99
CA ALA A 561 12.52 11.80 -5.26
C ALA A 561 13.38 12.71 -6.17
N PHE A 562 13.46 12.43 -7.49
CA PHE A 562 14.23 13.22 -8.45
C PHE A 562 13.41 14.31 -9.17
N ALA A 563 12.09 14.42 -8.94
CA ALA A 563 11.24 15.34 -9.69
C ALA A 563 11.73 16.80 -9.66
N GLY A 564 12.21 17.28 -8.50
CA GLY A 564 12.79 18.61 -8.35
C GLY A 564 14.08 18.81 -9.16
N LEU A 565 14.94 17.79 -9.21
CA LEU A 565 16.18 17.79 -10.00
C LEU A 565 15.90 17.66 -11.50
N ALA A 566 14.89 16.88 -11.89
CA ALA A 566 14.46 16.71 -13.28
C ALA A 566 14.00 18.03 -13.89
N GLY A 567 13.14 18.80 -13.19
CA GLY A 567 12.72 20.13 -13.64
C GLY A 567 13.89 21.11 -13.83
N ALA A 568 14.82 21.15 -12.87
CA ALA A 568 16.01 21.99 -12.96
C ALA A 568 16.93 21.58 -14.13
N LEU A 569 17.19 20.27 -14.29
CA LEU A 569 18.02 19.74 -15.38
C LEU A 569 17.37 19.94 -16.74
N GLY A 570 16.05 19.77 -16.86
CA GLY A 570 15.31 19.99 -18.10
C GLY A 570 15.46 21.42 -18.63
N GLY A 571 15.36 22.42 -17.75
CA GLY A 571 15.61 23.82 -18.11
C GLY A 571 17.06 24.09 -18.56
N VAL A 572 18.03 23.45 -17.91
CA VAL A 572 19.47 23.54 -18.24
C VAL A 572 19.78 22.87 -19.59
N ALA A 573 19.25 21.66 -19.80
CA ALA A 573 19.39 20.91 -21.04
C ALA A 573 18.78 21.66 -22.22
N ALA A 574 17.54 22.15 -22.09
CA ALA A 574 16.89 22.94 -23.14
C ALA A 574 17.70 24.18 -23.53
N PHE A 575 18.23 24.92 -22.55
CA PHE A 575 19.08 26.08 -22.82
C PHE A 575 20.39 25.71 -23.52
N ALA A 576 21.05 24.63 -23.10
CA ALA A 576 22.31 24.17 -23.68
C ALA A 576 22.13 23.63 -25.11
N PHE A 577 21.18 22.73 -25.31
CA PHE A 577 20.93 22.07 -26.59
C PHE A 577 20.46 23.06 -27.66
N THR A 578 19.74 24.12 -27.28
CA THR A 578 19.41 25.22 -28.22
C THR A 578 20.69 25.76 -28.88
N ARG A 579 21.74 26.01 -28.09
CA ARG A 579 22.98 26.59 -28.65
C ARG A 579 23.81 25.58 -29.40
N VAL A 580 23.90 24.35 -28.89
CA VAL A 580 24.62 23.26 -29.56
C VAL A 580 23.97 22.91 -30.90
N GLY A 581 22.64 22.92 -30.97
CA GLY A 581 21.85 22.65 -32.18
C GLY A 581 21.85 23.80 -33.18
N LEU A 582 21.93 25.06 -32.74
CA LEU A 582 22.07 26.20 -33.65
C LEU A 582 23.42 26.21 -34.39
N HIS A 583 24.48 25.70 -33.76
CA HIS A 583 25.77 25.53 -34.43
C HIS A 583 25.79 24.36 -35.42
N SER A 584 24.93 23.34 -35.29
CA SER A 584 24.95 22.16 -36.16
C SER A 584 23.58 21.53 -36.36
N ARG A 585 23.14 21.45 -37.63
CA ARG A 585 21.89 20.76 -38.03
C ARG A 585 21.87 19.30 -37.62
N ARG A 586 23.01 18.61 -37.71
CA ARG A 586 23.15 17.20 -37.31
C ARG A 586 22.84 17.03 -35.83
N ASN A 587 23.40 17.87 -34.96
CA ASN A 587 23.17 17.75 -33.51
C ASN A 587 21.70 18.05 -33.15
N LEU A 588 21.06 18.98 -33.85
CA LEU A 588 19.63 19.23 -33.69
C LEU A 588 18.80 18.01 -34.11
N ALA A 589 19.12 17.38 -35.25
CA ALA A 589 18.45 16.17 -35.71
C ALA A 589 18.61 15.02 -34.69
N LEU A 590 19.84 14.77 -34.20
CA LEU A 590 20.10 13.75 -33.17
C LEU A 590 19.32 14.00 -31.87
N TYR A 591 19.20 15.25 -31.45
CA TYR A 591 18.40 15.60 -30.27
C TYR A 591 16.91 15.28 -30.48
N VAL A 592 16.36 15.62 -31.64
CA VAL A 592 14.97 15.29 -31.99
C VAL A 592 14.77 13.77 -32.06
N THR A 593 15.70 13.05 -32.70
CA THR A 593 15.68 11.58 -32.76
C THR A 593 15.69 10.96 -31.36
N ALA A 594 16.54 11.45 -30.45
CA ALA A 594 16.59 10.95 -29.08
C ALA A 594 15.25 11.16 -28.35
N LEU A 595 14.60 12.32 -28.51
CA LEU A 595 13.29 12.57 -27.91
C LEU A 595 12.19 11.69 -28.51
N LEU A 596 12.19 11.48 -29.83
CA LEU A 596 11.24 10.58 -30.50
C LEU A 596 11.43 9.13 -30.06
N PHE A 597 12.68 8.69 -29.88
CA PHE A 597 12.97 7.36 -29.37
C PHE A 597 12.51 7.18 -27.92
N VAL A 598 12.71 8.19 -27.07
CA VAL A 598 12.16 8.21 -25.70
C VAL A 598 10.64 8.13 -25.69
N LEU A 599 9.98 8.87 -26.58
CA LEU A 599 8.52 8.79 -26.74
C LEU A 599 8.08 7.41 -27.19
N ALA A 600 8.76 6.79 -28.16
CA ALA A 600 8.46 5.44 -28.61
C ALA A 600 8.55 4.43 -27.46
N TRP A 601 9.59 4.53 -26.63
CA TRP A 601 9.76 3.71 -25.44
C TRP A 601 8.71 3.97 -24.37
N ALA A 602 8.41 5.23 -24.08
CA ALA A 602 7.39 5.59 -23.10
C ALA A 602 6.01 5.06 -23.53
N THR A 603 5.57 5.32 -24.76
CA THR A 603 4.23 4.95 -25.26
C THR A 603 4.09 3.47 -25.64
N SER A 604 5.06 2.63 -25.30
CA SER A 604 4.91 1.16 -25.36
C SER A 604 4.26 0.60 -24.09
N GLY A 605 4.22 1.36 -23.00
CA GLY A 605 3.51 0.99 -21.78
C GLY A 605 2.04 1.42 -21.79
N ILE A 606 1.25 0.82 -20.90
CA ILE A 606 -0.14 1.22 -20.64
C ILE A 606 -0.21 2.60 -19.97
N ASN A 607 -1.36 3.27 -20.08
CA ASN A 607 -1.69 4.49 -19.33
C ASN A 607 -2.40 4.15 -18.00
N GLY A 608 -1.85 3.17 -17.29
CA GLY A 608 -2.37 2.69 -16.02
C GLY A 608 -1.91 3.52 -14.83
N TRP A 609 -2.81 3.65 -13.86
CA TRP A 609 -2.66 4.21 -12.53
C TRP A 609 -3.01 3.15 -11.48
N PHE A 610 -2.89 3.49 -10.19
CA PHE A 610 -3.16 2.54 -9.13
C PHE A 610 -4.67 2.37 -8.86
N TYR A 611 -5.14 1.12 -8.82
CA TYR A 611 -6.49 0.74 -8.37
C TYR A 611 -7.61 1.65 -8.94
N VAL A 612 -8.25 2.47 -8.10
CA VAL A 612 -9.34 3.39 -8.51
C VAL A 612 -8.92 4.52 -9.45
N GLY A 613 -7.62 4.80 -9.57
CA GLY A 613 -7.11 5.82 -10.49
C GLY A 613 -7.35 5.49 -11.95
N ASN A 614 -7.66 4.23 -12.29
CA ASN A 614 -7.94 3.80 -13.66
C ASN A 614 -9.36 4.07 -14.15
N TYR A 615 -10.28 4.47 -13.27
CA TYR A 615 -11.70 4.50 -13.62
C TYR A 615 -11.99 5.60 -14.64
N GLY A 616 -12.16 5.21 -15.91
CA GLY A 616 -12.41 6.11 -17.04
C GLY A 616 -11.18 6.62 -17.77
N VAL A 617 -9.98 6.17 -17.38
CA VAL A 617 -8.73 6.55 -18.04
C VAL A 617 -8.62 5.85 -19.40
N PRO A 618 -8.31 6.58 -20.50
CA PRO A 618 -8.04 5.94 -21.79
C PRO A 618 -6.78 5.06 -21.73
N TRP A 619 -6.84 3.87 -22.34
CA TRP A 619 -5.71 2.93 -22.47
C TRP A 619 -5.09 2.53 -21.12
N PHE A 620 -5.90 2.34 -20.08
CA PHE A 620 -5.42 1.90 -18.76
C PHE A 620 -5.02 0.41 -18.74
N ASP A 621 -5.58 -0.36 -19.66
CA ASP A 621 -5.53 -1.82 -19.80
C ASP A 621 -4.68 -2.29 -20.99
N LYS A 622 -4.41 -1.40 -21.94
CA LYS A 622 -3.66 -1.68 -23.18
C LYS A 622 -2.79 -0.52 -23.58
N GLN A 623 -1.80 -0.76 -24.43
CA GLN A 623 -0.95 0.31 -24.95
C GLN A 623 -1.75 1.31 -25.83
N PRO A 624 -1.34 2.59 -25.92
CA PRO A 624 -1.98 3.55 -26.79
C PRO A 624 -1.96 3.14 -28.27
N VAL A 625 -3.13 3.15 -28.90
CA VAL A 625 -3.34 2.82 -30.32
C VAL A 625 -4.14 3.93 -31.01
N ILE A 626 -3.81 4.21 -32.27
CA ILE A 626 -4.53 5.15 -33.14
C ILE A 626 -4.88 4.41 -34.43
N VAL A 627 -6.17 4.26 -34.73
CA VAL A 627 -6.68 3.55 -35.93
C VAL A 627 -6.03 2.16 -36.08
N GLY A 628 -5.96 1.40 -34.99
CA GLY A 628 -5.36 0.06 -34.95
C GLY A 628 -3.83 -0.01 -34.95
N ILE A 629 -3.13 1.13 -35.09
CA ILE A 629 -1.66 1.18 -35.11
C ILE A 629 -1.14 1.60 -33.72
N PRO A 630 -0.23 0.84 -33.09
CA PRO A 630 0.41 1.25 -31.84
C PRO A 630 1.19 2.55 -31.97
N VAL A 631 0.98 3.49 -31.05
CA VAL A 631 1.64 4.80 -31.05
C VAL A 631 3.16 4.67 -30.92
N THR A 632 3.64 3.64 -30.21
CA THR A 632 5.07 3.29 -30.15
C THR A 632 5.68 3.06 -31.54
N GLY A 633 4.97 2.35 -32.43
CA GLY A 633 5.43 2.09 -33.80
C GLY A 633 5.54 3.37 -34.63
N ILE A 634 4.61 4.31 -34.45
CA ILE A 634 4.63 5.62 -35.12
C ILE A 634 5.86 6.43 -34.67
N PHE A 635 6.08 6.56 -33.36
CA PHE A 635 7.23 7.30 -32.85
C PHE A 635 8.57 6.64 -33.21
N LEU A 636 8.62 5.31 -33.23
CA LEU A 636 9.82 4.58 -33.65
C LEU A 636 10.14 4.83 -35.13
N ALA A 637 9.14 4.78 -36.02
CA ALA A 637 9.34 5.11 -37.43
C ALA A 637 9.86 6.56 -37.61
N LEU A 638 9.29 7.53 -36.88
CA LEU A 638 9.76 8.91 -36.89
C LEU A 638 11.20 9.05 -36.34
N ALA A 639 11.54 8.29 -35.30
CA ALA A 639 12.89 8.25 -34.75
C ALA A 639 13.89 7.70 -35.78
N ILE A 640 13.55 6.61 -36.49
CA ILE A 640 14.38 6.05 -37.56
C ILE A 640 14.56 7.06 -38.70
N VAL A 641 13.48 7.68 -39.19
CA VAL A 641 13.55 8.69 -40.26
C VAL A 641 14.44 9.87 -39.87
N THR A 642 14.27 10.41 -38.67
CA THR A 642 15.10 11.52 -38.18
C THR A 642 16.55 11.10 -37.92
N GLY A 643 16.78 9.84 -37.53
CA GLY A 643 18.11 9.26 -37.38
C GLY A 643 18.83 9.10 -38.72
N LEU A 644 18.12 8.63 -39.75
CA LEU A 644 18.63 8.58 -41.13
C LEU A 644 18.93 9.99 -41.66
N LEU A 645 18.09 10.97 -41.37
CA LEU A 645 18.36 12.37 -41.69
C LEU A 645 19.62 12.88 -40.97
N ALA A 646 19.81 12.53 -39.69
CA ALA A 646 21.03 12.87 -38.96
C ALA A 646 22.28 12.21 -39.57
N GLY A 647 22.17 10.96 -40.01
CA GLY A 647 23.24 10.23 -40.74
C GLY A 647 23.56 10.88 -42.09
N TRP A 648 22.54 11.23 -42.87
CA TRP A 648 22.72 11.96 -44.13
C TRP A 648 23.38 13.33 -43.91
N LEU A 649 22.91 14.10 -42.92
CA LEU A 649 23.55 15.36 -42.52
C LEU A 649 24.98 15.15 -42.06
N HIS A 650 25.31 13.99 -41.49
CA HIS A 650 26.66 13.66 -41.09
C HIS A 650 27.58 13.46 -42.30
N PHE A 651 27.19 12.62 -43.25
CA PHE A 651 27.99 12.35 -44.46
C PHE A 651 28.09 13.57 -45.39
N ARG A 652 27.06 14.43 -45.39
CA ARG A 652 27.07 15.64 -46.22
C ARG A 652 28.12 16.68 -45.77
N MET A 653 28.54 16.66 -44.50
CA MET A 653 29.47 17.67 -43.98
C MET A 653 30.82 17.69 -44.72
N ASP A 654 31.26 16.56 -45.27
CA ASP A 654 32.53 16.46 -46.00
C ASP A 654 32.47 17.19 -47.35
N TYR A 655 31.27 17.32 -47.94
CA TYR A 655 31.05 17.98 -49.23
C TYR A 655 30.64 19.44 -49.12
N THR A 656 29.88 19.81 -48.08
CA THR A 656 29.33 21.17 -47.92
C THR A 656 30.01 22.00 -46.83
N GLY A 657 30.98 21.41 -46.13
CA GLY A 657 31.59 21.99 -44.93
C GLY A 657 30.60 22.13 -43.76
N HIS A 658 31.05 22.82 -42.71
CA HIS A 658 30.24 23.11 -41.53
C HIS A 658 29.44 24.42 -41.69
N THR A 659 28.29 24.35 -42.34
CA THR A 659 27.41 25.52 -42.47
C THR A 659 26.56 25.69 -41.20
N GLU A 660 26.85 26.73 -40.41
CA GLU A 660 26.03 27.08 -39.25
C GLU A 660 24.60 27.46 -39.66
N VAL A 661 23.63 27.20 -38.78
CA VAL A 661 22.25 27.61 -39.02
C VAL A 661 22.12 29.10 -38.74
N ALA A 662 21.61 29.87 -39.71
CA ALA A 662 21.37 31.29 -39.51
C ALA A 662 20.55 31.53 -38.22
N ASN A 663 21.06 32.38 -37.33
CA ASN A 663 20.47 32.64 -36.00
C ASN A 663 19.27 33.60 -36.09
N THR A 664 18.26 33.19 -36.84
CA THR A 664 16.97 33.89 -36.97
C THR A 664 16.07 33.55 -35.78
N ARG A 665 15.03 34.36 -35.56
CA ARG A 665 14.02 34.10 -34.53
C ARG A 665 13.39 32.71 -34.70
N ARG A 666 13.08 32.31 -35.95
CA ARG A 666 12.48 31.01 -36.29
C ARG A 666 13.37 29.85 -35.84
N ASN A 667 14.63 29.85 -36.26
CA ASN A 667 15.56 28.76 -35.98
C ASN A 667 15.89 28.65 -34.49
N ARG A 668 15.96 29.79 -33.78
CA ARG A 668 16.18 29.82 -32.33
C ARG A 668 15.04 29.17 -31.56
N VAL A 669 13.80 29.41 -31.96
CA VAL A 669 12.62 28.78 -31.33
C VAL A 669 12.64 27.28 -31.63
N LEU A 670 12.76 26.88 -32.90
CA LEU A 670 12.76 25.47 -33.33
C LEU A 670 13.84 24.62 -32.64
N ALA A 671 15.03 25.17 -32.40
CA ALA A 671 16.10 24.45 -31.72
C ALA A 671 15.87 24.31 -30.20
N SER A 672 15.01 25.15 -29.62
CA SER A 672 14.80 25.24 -28.17
C SER A 672 13.53 24.54 -27.66
N THR A 673 12.53 24.37 -28.52
CA THR A 673 11.21 23.85 -28.17
C THR A 673 11.05 22.32 -28.13
N PRO A 674 11.91 21.44 -28.70
CA PRO A 674 11.59 20.00 -28.78
C PRO A 674 11.22 19.35 -27.44
N LEU A 675 12.04 19.54 -26.39
CA LEU A 675 11.74 19.00 -25.05
C LEU A 675 10.51 19.66 -24.41
N LEU A 676 10.28 20.95 -24.65
CA LEU A 676 9.08 21.64 -24.18
C LEU A 676 7.82 21.01 -24.77
N VAL A 677 7.80 20.76 -26.08
CA VAL A 677 6.63 20.20 -26.77
C VAL A 677 6.31 18.82 -26.22
N VAL A 678 7.29 17.92 -26.15
CA VAL A 678 7.04 16.54 -25.67
C VAL A 678 6.64 16.51 -24.20
N ALA A 679 7.24 17.36 -23.35
CA ALA A 679 6.86 17.45 -21.93
C ALA A 679 5.44 18.03 -21.75
N VAL A 680 5.06 19.06 -22.51
CA VAL A 680 3.70 19.61 -22.45
C VAL A 680 2.67 18.61 -22.96
N ILE A 681 2.95 17.88 -24.04
CA ILE A 681 2.06 16.80 -24.53
C ILE A 681 1.85 15.76 -23.44
N MET A 682 2.91 15.34 -22.74
CA MET A 682 2.78 14.36 -21.66
C MET A 682 1.96 14.88 -20.48
N VAL A 683 2.19 16.12 -20.04
CA VAL A 683 1.38 16.75 -18.97
C VAL A 683 -0.10 16.87 -19.38
N VAL A 684 -0.37 17.25 -20.63
CA VAL A 684 -1.75 17.33 -21.14
C VAL A 684 -2.39 15.95 -21.23
N LEU A 685 -1.64 14.91 -21.62
CA LEU A 685 -2.12 13.53 -21.62
C LEU A 685 -2.48 13.07 -20.20
N GLU A 686 -1.60 13.29 -19.23
CA GLU A 686 -1.80 12.95 -17.81
C GLU A 686 -3.05 13.64 -17.24
N VAL A 687 -3.08 14.98 -17.29
CA VAL A 687 -4.18 15.79 -16.74
C VAL A 687 -5.48 15.54 -17.50
N GLY A 688 -5.41 15.48 -18.83
CA GLY A 688 -6.55 15.23 -19.71
C GLY A 688 -7.16 13.85 -19.49
N SER A 689 -6.35 12.82 -19.24
CA SER A 689 -6.85 11.46 -18.98
C SER A 689 -7.70 11.39 -17.70
N MET A 690 -7.24 12.02 -16.62
CA MET A 690 -7.98 12.09 -15.35
C MET A 690 -9.21 12.98 -15.44
N ALA A 691 -9.08 14.17 -16.06
CA ALA A 691 -10.19 15.09 -16.23
C ALA A 691 -11.30 14.47 -17.09
N LYS A 692 -10.94 13.79 -18.19
CA LYS A 692 -11.88 13.05 -19.03
C LYS A 692 -12.56 11.93 -18.24
N GLY A 693 -11.81 11.11 -17.50
CA GLY A 693 -12.36 10.03 -16.69
C GLY A 693 -13.38 10.53 -15.66
N ALA A 694 -13.06 11.64 -14.99
CA ALA A 694 -13.96 12.31 -14.04
C ALA A 694 -15.23 12.84 -14.69
N ALA A 695 -15.12 13.52 -15.83
CA ALA A 695 -16.25 14.16 -16.50
C ALA A 695 -17.17 13.15 -17.22
N GLN A 696 -16.58 12.18 -17.93
CA GLN A 696 -17.34 11.22 -18.74
C GLN A 696 -18.15 10.24 -17.88
N ARG A 697 -17.66 9.88 -16.69
CA ARG A 697 -18.30 8.87 -15.84
C ARG A 697 -19.28 9.44 -14.83
N TYR A 698 -19.46 10.76 -14.71
CA TYR A 698 -20.36 11.32 -13.70
C TYR A 698 -21.82 10.87 -13.95
N PRO A 699 -22.55 10.33 -12.93
CA PRO A 699 -22.30 10.40 -11.49
C PRO A 699 -21.56 9.19 -10.85
N ILE A 700 -21.04 8.24 -11.64
CA ILE A 700 -20.29 7.06 -11.16
C ILE A 700 -19.07 7.49 -10.33
N TYR A 701 -18.64 6.62 -9.39
CA TYR A 701 -17.47 6.85 -8.55
C TYR A 701 -16.21 7.17 -9.37
N THR A 702 -15.56 8.28 -9.01
CA THR A 702 -14.20 8.64 -9.43
C THR A 702 -13.47 9.29 -8.25
N THR A 703 -12.13 9.24 -8.24
CA THR A 703 -11.36 9.91 -7.18
C THR A 703 -11.64 11.42 -7.13
N ALA A 704 -11.89 12.02 -8.30
CA ALA A 704 -12.29 13.42 -8.42
C ALA A 704 -13.64 13.71 -7.75
N LYS A 705 -14.68 12.91 -8.03
CA LYS A 705 -16.00 13.03 -7.38
C LYS A 705 -15.87 12.95 -5.86
N ALA A 706 -15.14 11.96 -5.35
CA ALA A 706 -14.92 11.78 -3.91
C ALA A 706 -14.25 13.01 -3.26
N ASN A 707 -13.21 13.54 -3.89
CA ASN A 707 -12.48 14.71 -3.39
C ASN A 707 -13.33 15.99 -3.45
N VAL A 708 -14.11 16.19 -4.52
CA VAL A 708 -15.02 17.33 -4.65
C VAL A 708 -16.12 17.26 -3.60
N ASN A 709 -16.73 16.09 -3.37
CA ASN A 709 -17.77 15.89 -2.35
C ASN A 709 -17.24 16.13 -0.93
N ALA A 710 -16.01 15.69 -0.64
CA ALA A 710 -15.36 15.98 0.65
C ALA A 710 -15.11 17.49 0.82
N LEU A 711 -14.65 18.18 -0.23
CA LEU A 711 -14.40 19.61 -0.19
C LEU A 711 -15.70 20.42 -0.03
N THR A 712 -16.76 20.07 -0.75
CA THR A 712 -18.07 20.73 -0.60
C THR A 712 -18.62 20.51 0.81
N GLY A 713 -18.47 19.31 1.38
CA GLY A 713 -18.84 19.02 2.78
C GLY A 713 -18.10 19.91 3.79
N PHE A 714 -16.80 20.15 3.60
CA PHE A 714 -16.05 21.08 4.46
C PHE A 714 -16.52 22.53 4.33
N VAL A 715 -16.83 22.98 3.11
CA VAL A 715 -17.29 24.34 2.85
C VAL A 715 -18.71 24.57 3.39
N SER A 716 -19.60 23.60 3.23
CA SER A 716 -20.99 23.68 3.70
C SER A 716 -21.17 23.38 5.18
N ARG A 717 -20.12 22.89 5.87
CA ARG A 717 -20.18 22.37 7.25
C ARG A 717 -21.29 21.33 7.41
N ALA A 718 -21.40 20.42 6.45
CA ALA A 718 -22.36 19.33 6.50
C ALA A 718 -22.22 18.54 7.82
N SER A 719 -23.35 18.16 8.41
CA SER A 719 -23.39 17.35 9.63
C SER A 719 -22.79 15.97 9.42
N ASP A 720 -22.95 15.41 8.22
CA ASP A 720 -22.41 14.11 7.83
C ASP A 720 -21.27 14.28 6.80
N PRO A 721 -20.05 13.77 7.07
CA PRO A 721 -18.97 13.81 6.11
C PRO A 721 -19.22 12.80 4.98
N SER A 722 -18.88 13.16 3.73
CA SER A 722 -18.90 12.19 2.62
C SER A 722 -17.85 11.10 2.86
N CYS A 723 -18.26 9.83 2.71
CA CYS A 723 -17.45 8.65 2.97
C CYS A 723 -16.84 8.05 1.70
N ALA A 724 -16.71 8.87 0.65
CA ALA A 724 -16.08 8.55 -0.62
C ALA A 724 -16.65 7.26 -1.23
N MET A 725 -15.90 6.16 -1.23
CA MET A 725 -16.32 4.93 -1.90
C MET A 725 -17.43 4.20 -1.15
N ALA A 726 -17.56 4.38 0.16
CA ALA A 726 -18.60 3.74 0.97
C ALA A 726 -20.02 4.20 0.59
N ASP A 727 -20.16 5.40 0.02
CA ASP A 727 -21.45 5.96 -0.43
C ASP A 727 -21.90 5.38 -1.79
N ASP A 728 -20.93 4.98 -2.61
CA ASP A 728 -21.14 4.51 -3.98
C ASP A 728 -21.09 2.97 -4.11
N VAL A 729 -20.53 2.26 -3.12
CA VAL A 729 -20.62 0.79 -3.06
C VAL A 729 -21.98 0.39 -2.49
N LEU A 730 -22.69 -0.44 -3.25
CA LEU A 730 -23.95 -1.08 -2.85
C LEU A 730 -23.66 -2.49 -2.35
N VAL A 731 -24.27 -2.87 -1.25
CA VAL A 731 -24.10 -4.16 -0.59
C VAL A 731 -25.45 -4.86 -0.45
N GLU A 732 -25.44 -6.19 -0.48
CA GLU A 732 -26.61 -7.05 -0.27
C GLU A 732 -26.40 -7.83 1.04
N PRO A 733 -26.88 -7.32 2.21
CA PRO A 733 -26.59 -7.93 3.51
C PRO A 733 -27.18 -9.33 3.72
N ASP A 734 -28.36 -9.58 3.14
CA ASP A 734 -29.01 -10.89 3.06
C ASP A 734 -29.37 -11.20 1.60
N ALA A 735 -28.59 -12.09 0.97
CA ALA A 735 -28.80 -12.52 -0.40
C ALA A 735 -30.08 -13.36 -0.60
N ASN A 736 -30.74 -13.81 0.48
CA ASN A 736 -31.96 -14.61 0.40
C ASN A 736 -33.22 -13.74 0.28
N ALA A 737 -33.20 -12.49 0.76
CA ALA A 737 -34.35 -11.60 0.77
C ALA A 737 -34.84 -11.23 -0.64
N GLY A 738 -33.93 -11.21 -1.62
CA GLY A 738 -34.22 -10.88 -3.01
C GLY A 738 -34.65 -12.05 -3.89
N LEU A 739 -34.63 -13.29 -3.39
CA LEU A 739 -34.90 -14.50 -4.20
C LEU A 739 -36.29 -14.42 -4.83
N LEU A 740 -36.35 -14.52 -6.16
CA LEU A 740 -37.63 -14.48 -6.86
C LEU A 740 -38.38 -15.79 -6.67
N GLN A 741 -39.70 -15.68 -6.53
CA GLN A 741 -40.59 -16.83 -6.48
C GLN A 741 -41.09 -17.16 -7.89
N PRO A 742 -41.20 -18.46 -8.25
CA PRO A 742 -41.84 -18.84 -9.49
C PRO A 742 -43.31 -18.46 -9.47
N VAL A 743 -43.87 -18.06 -10.62
CA VAL A 743 -45.31 -17.81 -10.72
C VAL A 743 -46.07 -19.13 -10.44
N PRO A 744 -47.08 -19.13 -9.55
CA PRO A 744 -47.84 -20.35 -9.23
C PRO A 744 -48.53 -20.97 -10.46
N GLY A 745 -48.78 -22.29 -10.40
CA GLY A 745 -49.56 -23.00 -11.43
C GLY A 745 -48.79 -23.42 -12.68
N GLN A 746 -47.46 -23.21 -12.72
CA GLN A 746 -46.61 -23.71 -13.80
C GLN A 746 -46.33 -25.21 -13.65
N ARG A 747 -46.14 -25.90 -14.78
CA ARG A 747 -45.66 -27.29 -14.81
C ARG A 747 -44.16 -27.32 -14.55
N VAL A 748 -43.74 -28.14 -13.58
CA VAL A 748 -42.34 -28.32 -13.22
C VAL A 748 -42.02 -29.82 -13.15
N GLY A 749 -40.81 -30.18 -13.56
CA GLY A 749 -40.32 -31.56 -13.55
C GLY A 749 -39.70 -31.97 -12.21
N GLN A 750 -38.94 -33.07 -12.23
CA GLN A 750 -38.38 -33.72 -11.04
C GLN A 750 -37.45 -32.85 -10.18
N TYR A 751 -36.79 -31.85 -10.77
CA TYR A 751 -35.82 -30.99 -10.07
C TYR A 751 -36.40 -29.61 -9.68
N GLY A 752 -37.73 -29.48 -9.74
CA GLY A 752 -38.45 -28.28 -9.33
C GLY A 752 -38.37 -27.11 -10.34
N PRO A 753 -38.78 -25.89 -9.93
CA PRO A 753 -38.95 -24.74 -10.82
C PRO A 753 -37.67 -24.30 -11.55
N LEU A 754 -36.49 -24.50 -10.97
CA LEU A 754 -35.22 -24.15 -11.61
C LEU A 754 -34.91 -25.06 -12.80
N GLY A 755 -35.35 -26.32 -12.74
CA GLY A 755 -35.19 -27.31 -13.81
C GLY A 755 -36.25 -27.22 -14.92
N GLY A 756 -37.32 -26.44 -14.72
CA GLY A 756 -38.43 -26.35 -15.68
C GLY A 756 -39.10 -27.70 -15.95
N GLU A 757 -39.64 -27.89 -17.16
CA GLU A 757 -40.40 -29.10 -17.53
C GLU A 757 -39.53 -30.32 -17.87
N SER A 758 -38.41 -30.11 -18.55
CA SER A 758 -37.57 -31.22 -19.08
C SER A 758 -36.08 -30.83 -19.13
N PRO A 759 -35.39 -30.79 -17.98
CA PRO A 759 -33.96 -30.53 -17.95
C PRO A 759 -33.17 -31.71 -18.54
N VAL A 760 -32.21 -31.42 -19.44
CA VAL A 760 -31.29 -32.40 -20.04
C VAL A 760 -29.87 -32.10 -19.57
N GLY A 761 -29.16 -33.06 -18.99
CA GLY A 761 -27.75 -32.91 -18.58
C GLY A 761 -27.48 -31.86 -17.49
N PHE A 762 -28.51 -31.21 -16.94
CA PHE A 762 -28.39 -30.37 -15.74
C PHE A 762 -28.95 -31.14 -14.54
N THR A 763 -28.15 -31.30 -13.50
CA THR A 763 -28.53 -32.03 -12.28
C THR A 763 -28.26 -31.20 -11.03
N PRO A 764 -28.95 -31.47 -9.90
CA PRO A 764 -28.71 -30.75 -8.64
C PRO A 764 -27.30 -30.93 -8.07
N THR A 765 -26.65 -32.05 -8.38
CA THR A 765 -25.28 -32.39 -7.94
C THR A 765 -24.23 -32.11 -9.01
N GLY A 766 -24.60 -31.50 -10.13
CA GLY A 766 -23.71 -31.18 -11.26
C GLY A 766 -22.82 -29.95 -11.03
N VAL A 767 -22.30 -29.78 -9.80
CA VAL A 767 -21.32 -28.74 -9.44
C VAL A 767 -20.01 -29.43 -9.09
N SER A 768 -18.90 -28.99 -9.67
CA SER A 768 -17.57 -29.48 -9.29
C SER A 768 -17.27 -29.14 -7.83
N ASP A 769 -16.62 -30.07 -7.12
CA ASP A 769 -16.08 -29.84 -5.77
C ASP A 769 -14.87 -28.91 -5.80
N VAL A 770 -14.15 -28.87 -6.93
CA VAL A 770 -12.97 -28.03 -7.17
C VAL A 770 -13.27 -26.96 -8.21
N LEU A 771 -13.27 -25.68 -7.79
CA LEU A 771 -13.61 -24.52 -8.65
C LEU A 771 -12.40 -23.65 -8.99
N GLU A 772 -11.21 -24.24 -9.11
CA GLU A 772 -10.00 -23.46 -9.38
C GLU A 772 -10.05 -22.75 -10.74
N PRO A 773 -9.55 -21.50 -10.82
CA PRO A 773 -9.37 -20.85 -12.12
C PRO A 773 -8.42 -21.69 -12.98
N ALA A 774 -8.68 -21.74 -14.30
CA ALA A 774 -7.87 -22.54 -15.22
C ALA A 774 -6.43 -22.05 -15.32
N GLU A 775 -6.22 -20.74 -15.16
CA GLU A 775 -4.91 -20.11 -15.09
C GLU A 775 -4.75 -19.36 -13.77
N PRO A 776 -3.60 -19.48 -13.11
CA PRO A 776 -3.35 -18.73 -11.89
C PRO A 776 -3.06 -17.26 -12.20
N VAL A 777 -3.28 -16.40 -11.21
CA VAL A 777 -2.95 -14.98 -11.37
C VAL A 777 -1.45 -14.81 -11.26
N THR A 778 -0.83 -14.33 -12.34
CA THR A 778 0.59 -13.97 -12.33
C THR A 778 0.73 -12.48 -12.03
N ALA A 779 1.48 -12.17 -10.97
CA ALA A 779 1.85 -10.80 -10.64
C ALA A 779 2.92 -10.29 -11.60
N ASN A 780 2.80 -9.02 -11.98
CA ASN A 780 3.86 -8.37 -12.73
C ASN A 780 5.05 -8.10 -11.79
N PRO A 781 6.29 -8.35 -12.20
CA PRO A 781 7.45 -7.98 -11.40
C PRO A 781 7.45 -6.48 -11.05
N GLY A 782 7.82 -6.16 -9.82
CA GLY A 782 7.85 -4.77 -9.34
C GLY A 782 6.55 -4.27 -8.70
N THR A 783 5.50 -5.10 -8.61
CA THR A 783 4.28 -4.75 -7.86
C THR A 783 4.61 -4.40 -6.41
N VAL A 784 4.28 -3.16 -6.02
CA VAL A 784 4.46 -2.69 -4.64
C VAL A 784 3.60 -3.53 -3.69
N ASN A 785 4.11 -3.78 -2.48
CA ASN A 785 3.47 -4.62 -1.46
C ASN A 785 3.28 -6.08 -1.90
N SER A 786 4.27 -6.64 -2.59
CA SER A 786 4.34 -8.06 -2.94
C SER A 786 5.68 -8.64 -2.46
N PRO A 787 5.68 -9.69 -1.60
CA PRO A 787 6.90 -10.28 -1.07
C PRO A 787 7.54 -11.32 -2.01
N GLY A 788 6.92 -11.60 -3.16
CA GLY A 788 7.41 -12.57 -4.15
C GLY A 788 8.86 -12.30 -4.57
N SER A 789 9.60 -13.37 -4.82
CA SER A 789 10.98 -13.27 -5.30
C SER A 789 11.02 -12.55 -6.65
N PRO A 790 11.96 -11.61 -6.87
CA PRO A 790 12.09 -10.94 -8.15
C PRO A 790 12.69 -11.83 -9.25
N ASN A 791 13.19 -13.02 -8.90
CA ASN A 791 13.85 -13.94 -9.82
C ASN A 791 12.90 -14.99 -10.43
N GLU A 792 11.65 -15.03 -9.98
CA GLU A 792 10.64 -15.98 -10.47
C GLU A 792 9.28 -15.29 -10.62
N PRO A 793 8.39 -15.79 -11.49
CA PRO A 793 7.02 -15.30 -11.56
C PRO A 793 6.33 -15.48 -10.21
N ASN A 794 5.73 -14.40 -9.70
CA ASN A 794 4.94 -14.48 -8.49
C ASN A 794 3.52 -14.90 -8.86
N ILE A 795 3.22 -16.17 -8.60
CA ILE A 795 1.96 -16.81 -8.98
C ILE A 795 1.10 -16.96 -7.73
N GLY A 796 -0.19 -16.65 -7.84
CA GLY A 796 -1.14 -16.88 -6.77
C GLY A 796 -2.48 -17.38 -7.30
N ILE A 797 -3.14 -18.17 -6.46
CA ILE A 797 -4.52 -18.60 -6.64
C ILE A 797 -5.30 -18.11 -5.42
N GLY A 798 -6.53 -17.69 -5.61
CA GLY A 798 -7.39 -17.29 -4.52
C GLY A 798 -8.85 -17.31 -4.89
N TYR A 799 -9.68 -17.27 -3.86
CA TYR A 799 -11.13 -17.15 -3.98
C TYR A 799 -11.60 -16.06 -3.01
N ALA A 800 -12.80 -15.55 -3.27
CA ALA A 800 -13.59 -14.91 -2.24
C ALA A 800 -14.05 -15.98 -1.23
N ALA A 801 -14.29 -15.58 0.02
CA ALA A 801 -14.68 -16.52 1.07
C ALA A 801 -15.94 -17.33 0.70
N GLY A 802 -15.82 -18.66 0.72
CA GLY A 802 -16.91 -19.59 0.44
C GLY A 802 -17.26 -19.80 -1.04
N THR A 803 -16.50 -19.21 -1.99
CA THR A 803 -16.80 -19.36 -3.44
C THR A 803 -15.99 -20.44 -4.15
N GLY A 804 -15.06 -21.09 -3.45
CA GLY A 804 -14.11 -22.06 -4.02
C GLY A 804 -14.63 -23.49 -4.20
N GLY A 805 -15.88 -23.79 -3.80
CA GLY A 805 -16.49 -25.11 -3.91
C GLY A 805 -16.64 -25.83 -2.57
N GLY A 806 -16.84 -27.15 -2.62
CA GLY A 806 -17.08 -28.00 -1.46
C GLY A 806 -18.55 -28.40 -1.24
N TYR A 807 -18.78 -29.17 -0.18
CA TYR A 807 -20.09 -29.75 0.15
C TYR A 807 -20.73 -29.06 1.36
N GLY A 808 -22.05 -28.93 1.32
CA GLY A 808 -22.88 -28.39 2.38
C GLY A 808 -24.08 -29.28 2.71
N PRO A 809 -24.99 -28.80 3.56
CA PRO A 809 -26.26 -29.49 3.84
C PRO A 809 -27.08 -29.72 2.56
N VAL A 810 -27.88 -30.80 2.54
CA VAL A 810 -28.77 -31.09 1.41
C VAL A 810 -29.83 -30.00 1.27
N GLY A 811 -29.94 -29.41 0.09
CA GLY A 811 -30.86 -28.35 -0.27
C GLY A 811 -32.20 -28.83 -0.85
N VAL A 812 -33.03 -27.88 -1.28
CA VAL A 812 -34.45 -28.13 -1.66
C VAL A 812 -34.67 -29.12 -2.80
N ASN A 813 -33.74 -29.22 -3.75
CA ASN A 813 -33.83 -30.13 -4.89
C ASN A 813 -32.82 -31.28 -4.80
N GLY A 814 -32.27 -31.55 -3.61
CA GLY A 814 -31.33 -32.64 -3.36
C GLY A 814 -29.85 -32.29 -3.60
N SER A 815 -29.53 -31.05 -3.98
CA SER A 815 -28.14 -30.60 -4.09
C SER A 815 -27.43 -30.60 -2.73
N ASN A 816 -26.17 -31.04 -2.69
CA ASN A 816 -25.31 -30.96 -1.51
C ASN A 816 -24.12 -30.01 -1.73
N ALA A 817 -24.20 -29.11 -2.71
CA ALA A 817 -23.15 -28.13 -2.96
C ALA A 817 -23.09 -27.06 -1.85
N PHE A 818 -21.89 -26.60 -1.51
CA PHE A 818 -21.73 -25.46 -0.61
C PHE A 818 -22.15 -24.17 -1.32
N LEU A 819 -23.19 -23.50 -0.80
CA LEU A 819 -23.69 -22.26 -1.37
C LEU A 819 -22.93 -21.04 -0.83
N PRO A 820 -22.44 -20.14 -1.71
CA PRO A 820 -21.73 -18.93 -1.33
C PRO A 820 -22.69 -17.83 -0.83
N PHE A 821 -22.12 -16.69 -0.44
CA PHE A 821 -22.87 -15.44 -0.14
C PHE A 821 -23.87 -15.51 1.02
N GLY A 822 -23.88 -16.61 1.78
CA GLY A 822 -24.90 -16.86 2.80
C GLY A 822 -26.25 -17.29 2.22
N LEU A 823 -26.29 -17.78 0.98
CA LEU A 823 -27.50 -18.37 0.40
C LEU A 823 -27.91 -19.62 1.18
N ASP A 824 -29.18 -19.70 1.55
CA ASP A 824 -29.75 -20.77 2.36
C ASP A 824 -30.08 -21.99 1.49
N PRO A 825 -29.42 -23.15 1.71
CA PRO A 825 -29.69 -24.37 0.95
C PRO A 825 -31.14 -24.84 1.07
N LYS A 826 -31.82 -24.54 2.18
CA LYS A 826 -33.23 -24.91 2.40
C LYS A 826 -34.22 -24.07 1.61
N ARG A 827 -33.76 -23.04 0.89
CA ARG A 827 -34.58 -22.19 0.02
C ARG A 827 -34.04 -22.05 -1.39
N THR A 828 -32.79 -22.44 -1.64
CA THR A 828 -32.10 -22.17 -2.89
C THR A 828 -31.79 -23.48 -3.63
N PRO A 829 -32.52 -23.83 -4.71
CA PRO A 829 -32.15 -24.94 -5.58
C PRO A 829 -30.89 -24.61 -6.39
N VAL A 830 -30.19 -25.64 -6.85
CA VAL A 830 -29.01 -25.53 -7.72
C VAL A 830 -29.18 -26.44 -8.92
N MET A 831 -28.71 -26.01 -10.09
CA MET A 831 -28.58 -26.87 -11.26
C MET A 831 -27.20 -26.66 -11.88
N GLY A 832 -26.52 -27.72 -12.29
CA GLY A 832 -25.25 -27.64 -12.99
C GLY A 832 -25.02 -28.80 -13.96
N SER A 833 -24.10 -28.61 -14.91
CA SER A 833 -23.78 -29.58 -16.00
C SER A 833 -22.48 -30.35 -15.79
N TYR A 834 -21.82 -30.22 -14.63
CA TYR A 834 -20.54 -30.89 -14.38
C TYR A 834 -20.69 -32.42 -14.46
N ASN A 835 -19.73 -33.07 -15.12
CA ASN A 835 -19.67 -34.52 -15.39
C ASN A 835 -20.78 -35.09 -16.30
N GLU A 836 -21.56 -34.25 -16.96
CA GLU A 836 -22.55 -34.66 -17.98
C GLU A 836 -21.98 -34.54 -19.41
N ASN A 837 -20.70 -34.89 -19.57
CA ASN A 837 -19.88 -34.64 -20.77
C ASN A 837 -20.21 -35.54 -21.98
N THR A 838 -21.30 -36.31 -21.92
CA THR A 838 -21.76 -37.19 -23.02
C THR A 838 -23.02 -36.66 -23.70
N VAL A 839 -23.65 -35.65 -23.12
CA VAL A 839 -24.89 -35.04 -23.61
C VAL A 839 -24.73 -33.53 -23.70
N ALA A 840 -25.34 -32.90 -24.72
CA ALA A 840 -25.44 -31.44 -24.76
C ALA A 840 -26.49 -30.99 -23.74
N ALA A 841 -26.04 -30.48 -22.59
CA ALA A 841 -26.91 -30.11 -21.49
C ALA A 841 -27.71 -28.84 -21.80
N LYS A 842 -29.01 -28.87 -21.52
CA LYS A 842 -29.96 -27.78 -21.78
C LYS A 842 -31.03 -27.72 -20.71
N VAL A 843 -31.32 -26.52 -20.24
CA VAL A 843 -32.41 -26.29 -19.29
C VAL A 843 -32.98 -24.89 -19.44
N THR A 844 -34.31 -24.80 -19.36
CA THR A 844 -35.06 -23.54 -19.30
C THR A 844 -35.87 -23.56 -18.02
N SER A 845 -35.63 -22.60 -17.12
CA SER A 845 -36.35 -22.56 -15.85
C SER A 845 -37.82 -22.19 -16.04
N ALA A 846 -38.62 -22.38 -14.98
CA ALA A 846 -39.93 -21.76 -14.86
C ALA A 846 -39.82 -20.21 -14.89
N TRP A 847 -40.94 -19.53 -15.13
CA TRP A 847 -41.07 -18.09 -15.02
C TRP A 847 -41.07 -17.64 -13.56
N TYR A 848 -40.12 -16.78 -13.21
CA TYR A 848 -40.00 -16.12 -11.92
C TYR A 848 -40.66 -14.74 -11.97
N GLN A 849 -41.48 -14.44 -10.95
CA GLN A 849 -42.20 -13.16 -10.85
C GLN A 849 -41.22 -12.05 -10.49
N LEU A 850 -41.13 -11.01 -11.32
CA LEU A 850 -40.38 -9.79 -10.99
C LEU A 850 -41.20 -8.92 -10.02
N PRO A 851 -40.55 -8.25 -9.06
CA PRO A 851 -41.20 -7.23 -8.25
C PRO A 851 -41.52 -5.99 -9.09
N PRO A 852 -42.37 -5.07 -8.58
CA PRO A 852 -42.53 -3.75 -9.17
C PRO A 852 -41.18 -3.05 -9.36
N ARG A 853 -41.04 -2.29 -10.46
CA ARG A 853 -39.80 -1.56 -10.75
C ARG A 853 -39.61 -0.43 -9.74
N THR A 854 -38.44 -0.38 -9.11
CA THR A 854 -38.06 0.70 -8.22
C THR A 854 -36.58 1.09 -8.47
N PRO A 855 -36.20 2.38 -8.33
CA PRO A 855 -34.83 2.82 -8.60
C PRO A 855 -33.77 2.24 -7.64
N ASP A 856 -34.16 1.86 -6.43
CA ASP A 856 -33.31 1.26 -5.39
C ASP A 856 -32.97 -0.22 -5.67
N ARG A 857 -33.65 -0.87 -6.62
CA ARG A 857 -33.42 -2.27 -6.99
C ARG A 857 -33.15 -2.40 -8.50
N PRO A 858 -32.02 -1.89 -9.01
CA PRO A 858 -31.78 -1.78 -10.45
C PRO A 858 -31.27 -3.05 -11.14
N LEU A 859 -31.10 -4.17 -10.42
CA LEU A 859 -30.46 -5.38 -10.93
C LEU A 859 -31.32 -6.63 -10.71
N VAL A 860 -31.27 -7.56 -11.67
CA VAL A 860 -31.48 -8.99 -11.44
C VAL A 860 -30.11 -9.66 -11.38
N THR A 861 -29.90 -10.57 -10.43
CA THR A 861 -28.64 -11.28 -10.25
C THR A 861 -28.86 -12.78 -10.16
N VAL A 862 -27.88 -13.55 -10.62
CA VAL A 862 -27.85 -15.01 -10.57
C VAL A 862 -26.49 -15.43 -10.02
N ALA A 863 -26.45 -16.22 -8.96
CA ALA A 863 -25.20 -16.84 -8.54
C ALA A 863 -24.87 -17.98 -9.50
N ALA A 864 -23.64 -17.99 -10.03
CA ALA A 864 -23.20 -18.98 -10.99
C ALA A 864 -21.74 -19.40 -10.75
N ALA A 865 -21.40 -20.62 -11.17
CA ALA A 865 -20.06 -21.19 -11.15
C ALA A 865 -19.72 -21.81 -12.50
N GLY A 866 -18.45 -22.11 -12.77
CA GLY A 866 -17.98 -22.67 -14.03
C GLY A 866 -17.74 -21.63 -15.13
N ALA A 867 -17.59 -22.08 -16.38
CA ALA A 867 -17.21 -21.26 -17.53
C ALA A 867 -18.44 -20.74 -18.29
N ILE A 868 -18.64 -19.42 -18.32
CA ILE A 868 -19.84 -18.78 -18.87
C ILE A 868 -19.42 -17.71 -19.88
N TRP A 869 -20.09 -17.70 -21.03
CA TRP A 869 -19.88 -16.71 -22.08
C TRP A 869 -20.42 -15.34 -21.65
N TYR A 870 -19.61 -14.29 -21.76
CA TYR A 870 -20.04 -12.91 -21.56
C TYR A 870 -19.20 -11.93 -22.38
N TYR A 871 -19.73 -10.70 -22.55
CA TYR A 871 -19.03 -9.60 -23.20
C TYR A 871 -18.53 -8.59 -22.15
N GLU A 872 -17.33 -8.06 -22.38
CA GLU A 872 -16.76 -6.95 -21.64
C GLU A 872 -17.36 -5.61 -22.11
N GLU A 873 -17.09 -4.53 -21.35
CA GLU A 873 -17.59 -3.18 -21.65
C GLU A 873 -17.19 -2.68 -23.05
N ASP A 874 -16.03 -3.12 -23.58
CA ASP A 874 -15.50 -2.69 -24.88
C ASP A 874 -15.90 -3.61 -26.05
N GLY A 875 -16.72 -4.63 -25.80
CA GLY A 875 -17.18 -5.59 -26.79
C GLY A 875 -16.24 -6.78 -27.02
N SER A 876 -15.10 -6.86 -26.32
CA SER A 876 -14.35 -8.12 -26.21
C SER A 876 -15.18 -9.18 -25.48
N PHE A 877 -14.83 -10.45 -25.63
CA PHE A 877 -15.60 -11.56 -25.06
C PHE A 877 -14.71 -12.53 -24.32
N ASN A 878 -15.29 -13.20 -23.33
CA ASN A 878 -14.67 -14.32 -22.63
C ASN A 878 -15.36 -15.61 -23.04
N TYR A 879 -14.56 -16.63 -23.34
CA TYR A 879 -15.07 -17.93 -23.75
C TYR A 879 -15.72 -18.68 -22.57
N GLY A 880 -16.82 -19.36 -22.85
CA GLY A 880 -17.58 -20.17 -21.91
C GLY A 880 -18.91 -20.60 -22.52
N GLN A 881 -19.84 -21.05 -21.68
CA GLN A 881 -21.12 -21.61 -22.11
C GLN A 881 -22.28 -20.61 -21.99
N SER A 882 -23.39 -20.87 -22.69
CA SER A 882 -24.49 -19.92 -22.82
C SER A 882 -25.42 -19.97 -21.61
N LEU A 883 -25.39 -18.92 -20.78
CA LEU A 883 -26.42 -18.64 -19.78
C LEU A 883 -27.04 -17.28 -20.10
N LYS A 884 -28.35 -17.26 -20.38
CA LYS A 884 -29.10 -16.04 -20.68
C LYS A 884 -30.28 -15.86 -19.73
N LEU A 885 -30.70 -14.61 -19.55
CA LEU A 885 -31.96 -14.29 -18.89
C LEU A 885 -32.97 -13.86 -19.96
N GLU A 886 -34.13 -14.51 -20.00
CA GLU A 886 -35.24 -14.16 -20.89
C GLU A 886 -36.29 -13.37 -20.12
N TRP A 887 -36.60 -12.18 -20.60
CA TRP A 887 -37.70 -11.36 -20.07
C TRP A 887 -39.04 -11.85 -20.60
N GLY A 888 -40.11 -11.63 -19.85
CA GLY A 888 -41.45 -11.98 -20.28
C GLY A 888 -42.55 -11.12 -19.67
N VAL A 889 -43.73 -11.23 -20.28
CA VAL A 889 -44.99 -10.68 -19.77
C VAL A 889 -45.91 -11.83 -19.39
N HIS A 890 -46.25 -11.93 -18.12
CA HIS A 890 -47.36 -12.72 -17.60
C HIS A 890 -48.64 -11.89 -17.73
N ARG A 891 -49.54 -12.34 -18.59
CA ARG A 891 -50.80 -11.65 -18.90
C ARG A 891 -51.90 -12.04 -17.90
N PRO A 892 -52.96 -11.22 -17.77
CA PRO A 892 -54.09 -11.53 -16.90
C PRO A 892 -54.83 -12.84 -17.23
N ASP A 893 -54.71 -13.34 -18.45
CA ASP A 893 -55.27 -14.62 -18.91
C ASP A 893 -54.44 -15.85 -18.48
N GLY A 894 -53.33 -15.64 -17.75
CA GLY A 894 -52.42 -16.70 -17.30
C GLY A 894 -51.38 -17.12 -18.35
N SER A 895 -51.38 -16.51 -19.55
CA SER A 895 -50.39 -16.78 -20.59
C SER A 895 -49.08 -16.03 -20.38
N TYR A 896 -47.98 -16.63 -20.81
CA TYR A 896 -46.66 -16.01 -20.80
C TYR A 896 -46.24 -15.64 -22.22
N GLN A 897 -45.87 -14.39 -22.44
CA GLN A 897 -45.21 -13.94 -23.67
C GLN A 897 -43.73 -13.75 -23.39
N ALA A 898 -42.87 -14.55 -24.04
CA ALA A 898 -41.43 -14.30 -24.04
C ALA A 898 -41.12 -13.02 -24.84
N LEU A 899 -40.20 -12.22 -24.31
CA LEU A 899 -39.68 -11.00 -24.93
C LEU A 899 -38.25 -11.28 -25.43
N GLY A 900 -37.29 -10.39 -25.09
CA GLY A 900 -35.89 -10.53 -25.45
C GLY A 900 -35.07 -11.33 -24.43
N GLN A 901 -34.04 -12.00 -24.93
CA GLN A 901 -32.99 -12.61 -24.11
C GLN A 901 -31.78 -11.69 -24.02
N VAL A 902 -31.18 -11.60 -22.84
CA VAL A 902 -29.98 -10.79 -22.58
C VAL A 902 -28.84 -11.66 -22.06
N GLN A 903 -27.62 -11.25 -22.40
CA GLN A 903 -26.39 -11.84 -21.89
C GLN A 903 -26.09 -11.31 -20.48
N PRO A 904 -25.35 -12.05 -19.64
CA PRO A 904 -24.95 -11.58 -18.32
C PRO A 904 -23.84 -10.53 -18.43
N ILE A 905 -23.77 -9.65 -17.44
CA ILE A 905 -22.55 -8.95 -17.07
C ILE A 905 -21.82 -9.81 -16.04
N ASP A 906 -20.53 -10.07 -16.31
CA ASP A 906 -19.59 -10.67 -15.38
C ASP A 906 -18.35 -9.74 -15.27
N ILE A 907 -17.53 -9.93 -14.24
CA ILE A 907 -16.40 -9.03 -13.94
C ILE A 907 -15.03 -9.68 -13.97
N PHE A 908 -14.98 -11.01 -13.93
CA PHE A 908 -13.70 -11.69 -13.90
C PHE A 908 -13.82 -13.12 -14.47
N PRO A 909 -12.94 -13.53 -15.39
CA PRO A 909 -12.93 -14.90 -15.89
C PRO A 909 -12.42 -15.85 -14.79
N GLN A 910 -13.32 -16.66 -14.23
CA GLN A 910 -13.00 -17.67 -13.21
C GLN A 910 -14.03 -18.81 -13.21
N LYS A 911 -13.70 -19.92 -12.53
CA LYS A 911 -14.64 -21.04 -12.31
C LYS A 911 -15.38 -20.95 -10.97
N ALA A 912 -14.87 -20.17 -10.02
CA ALA A 912 -15.48 -19.97 -8.72
C ALA A 912 -16.88 -19.35 -8.80
N TRP A 913 -17.65 -19.52 -7.72
CA TRP A 913 -18.95 -18.89 -7.62
C TRP A 913 -18.85 -17.36 -7.67
N ARG A 914 -19.75 -16.75 -8.44
CA ARG A 914 -19.85 -15.30 -8.66
C ARG A 914 -21.28 -14.89 -8.96
N ASN A 915 -21.56 -13.58 -8.95
CA ASN A 915 -22.87 -13.05 -9.29
C ASN A 915 -22.86 -12.47 -10.70
N LEU A 916 -23.62 -13.11 -11.60
CA LEU A 916 -23.95 -12.56 -12.91
C LEU A 916 -25.00 -11.47 -12.73
N ARG A 917 -24.88 -10.37 -13.48
CA ARG A 917 -25.74 -9.20 -13.34
C ARG A 917 -26.51 -8.93 -14.62
N PHE A 918 -27.79 -8.62 -14.47
CA PHE A 918 -28.71 -8.24 -15.54
C PHE A 918 -29.40 -6.93 -15.13
N PRO A 919 -28.93 -5.77 -15.59
CA PRO A 919 -29.56 -4.50 -15.30
C PRO A 919 -31.03 -4.49 -15.73
N LEU A 920 -31.92 -4.11 -14.82
CA LEU A 920 -33.35 -3.98 -15.12
C LEU A 920 -33.62 -2.89 -16.18
N ALA A 921 -32.69 -1.95 -16.39
CA ALA A 921 -32.75 -0.99 -17.48
C ALA A 921 -32.75 -1.63 -18.88
N TRP A 922 -32.28 -2.88 -19.02
CA TRP A 922 -32.31 -3.61 -20.29
C TRP A 922 -33.64 -4.32 -20.56
N ALA A 923 -34.45 -4.52 -19.52
CA ALA A 923 -35.72 -5.21 -19.63
C ALA A 923 -36.81 -4.24 -20.15
N PRO A 924 -37.65 -4.65 -21.12
CA PRO A 924 -38.78 -3.83 -21.58
C PRO A 924 -39.67 -3.35 -20.42
N PRO A 925 -40.30 -2.17 -20.50
CA PRO A 925 -41.11 -1.62 -19.42
C PRO A 925 -42.24 -2.56 -18.93
N GLU A 926 -42.80 -3.36 -19.84
CA GLU A 926 -43.87 -4.32 -19.59
C GLU A 926 -43.39 -5.65 -18.97
N ALA A 927 -42.08 -5.89 -18.89
CA ALA A 927 -41.54 -7.15 -18.38
C ALA A 927 -41.82 -7.30 -16.87
N ASN A 928 -42.64 -8.28 -16.53
CA ASN A 928 -43.05 -8.60 -15.15
C ASN A 928 -42.64 -10.02 -14.71
N VAL A 929 -42.08 -10.83 -15.61
CA VAL A 929 -41.49 -12.14 -15.29
C VAL A 929 -40.14 -12.30 -15.98
N ALA A 930 -39.30 -13.20 -15.46
CA ALA A 930 -38.04 -13.59 -16.07
C ALA A 930 -37.78 -15.09 -15.91
N ARG A 931 -37.01 -15.70 -16.81
CA ARG A 931 -36.53 -17.08 -16.66
C ARG A 931 -35.10 -17.25 -17.17
N ILE A 932 -34.40 -18.25 -16.65
CA ILE A 932 -33.04 -18.58 -17.10
C ILE A 932 -33.14 -19.55 -18.27
N VAL A 933 -32.35 -19.29 -19.32
CA VAL A 933 -32.16 -20.18 -20.47
C VAL A 933 -30.68 -20.55 -20.52
N ALA A 934 -30.38 -21.80 -20.17
CA ALA A 934 -29.03 -22.33 -20.05
C ALA A 934 -28.79 -23.44 -21.09
N ASN A 935 -27.66 -23.35 -21.78
CA ASN A 935 -27.27 -24.28 -22.84
C ASN A 935 -25.76 -24.48 -22.83
N ASP A 936 -25.35 -25.73 -22.62
CA ASP A 936 -23.99 -26.22 -22.64
C ASP A 936 -23.85 -27.31 -23.71
N PRO A 937 -23.56 -26.93 -24.96
CA PRO A 937 -23.37 -27.88 -26.04
C PRO A 937 -21.95 -28.48 -26.07
N ASN A 938 -21.03 -28.02 -25.22
CA ASN A 938 -19.64 -28.46 -25.23
C ASN A 938 -19.48 -29.70 -24.34
N LEU A 939 -18.72 -30.68 -24.82
CA LEU A 939 -18.49 -31.97 -24.14
C LEU A 939 -17.12 -32.03 -23.45
N SER A 940 -16.38 -30.93 -23.42
CA SER A 940 -15.09 -30.85 -22.75
C SER A 940 -15.27 -30.86 -21.24
N THR A 941 -14.40 -31.58 -20.53
CA THR A 941 -14.48 -31.76 -19.07
C THR A 941 -14.32 -30.46 -18.27
N ASP A 942 -13.77 -29.42 -18.89
CA ASP A 942 -13.55 -28.10 -18.29
C ASP A 942 -14.66 -27.09 -18.64
N GLN A 943 -15.55 -27.44 -19.57
CA GLN A 943 -16.67 -26.62 -20.03
C GLN A 943 -17.95 -27.12 -19.36
N TRP A 944 -18.30 -26.46 -18.26
CA TRP A 944 -19.51 -26.69 -17.52
C TRP A 944 -19.88 -25.41 -16.78
N PHE A 945 -21.12 -25.28 -16.36
CA PHE A 945 -21.51 -24.24 -15.42
C PHE A 945 -22.65 -24.68 -14.52
N ALA A 946 -22.82 -23.96 -13.42
CA ALA A 946 -23.92 -24.12 -12.50
C ALA A 946 -24.55 -22.77 -12.17
N PHE A 947 -25.82 -22.76 -11.79
CA PHE A 947 -26.54 -21.54 -11.46
C PHE A 947 -27.63 -21.76 -10.40
N THR A 948 -28.01 -20.67 -9.74
CA THR A 948 -29.13 -20.59 -8.80
C THR A 948 -30.34 -19.87 -9.43
N PRO A 949 -31.51 -19.80 -8.78
CA PRO A 949 -32.59 -18.93 -9.24
C PRO A 949 -32.18 -17.46 -9.34
N PRO A 950 -32.86 -16.67 -10.19
CA PRO A 950 -32.66 -15.24 -10.24
C PRO A 950 -33.19 -14.57 -8.97
N ARG A 951 -32.51 -13.51 -8.54
CA ARG A 951 -32.92 -12.65 -7.43
C ARG A 951 -32.81 -11.19 -7.80
N VAL A 952 -33.69 -10.36 -7.28
CA VAL A 952 -33.56 -8.89 -7.36
C VAL A 952 -33.01 -8.44 -6.01
N PRO A 953 -31.72 -8.06 -5.90
CA PRO A 953 -31.12 -7.69 -4.62
C PRO A 953 -31.87 -6.56 -3.92
N VAL A 954 -31.87 -6.58 -2.58
CA VAL A 954 -32.19 -5.41 -1.76
C VAL A 954 -30.88 -4.77 -1.38
N LEU A 955 -30.61 -3.58 -1.90
CA LEU A 955 -29.32 -2.93 -1.82
C LEU A 955 -29.35 -1.78 -0.81
N GLU A 956 -28.34 -1.74 0.03
CA GLU A 956 -28.00 -0.58 0.87
C GLU A 956 -26.57 -0.14 0.57
N THR A 957 -26.15 1.03 1.05
CA THR A 957 -24.76 1.47 0.84
C THR A 957 -23.82 0.76 1.81
N ALA A 958 -22.54 0.63 1.44
CA ALA A 958 -21.53 0.09 2.35
C ALA A 958 -21.40 0.95 3.62
N GLN A 959 -21.63 2.26 3.54
CA GLN A 959 -21.67 3.13 4.72
C GLN A 959 -22.82 2.78 5.67
N GLN A 960 -23.99 2.40 5.15
CA GLN A 960 -25.14 1.98 5.97
C GLN A 960 -24.88 0.65 6.68
N LEU A 961 -24.29 -0.33 5.97
CA LEU A 961 -23.96 -1.64 6.53
C LEU A 961 -22.86 -1.56 7.60
N LEU A 962 -21.75 -0.89 7.27
CA LEU A 962 -20.54 -0.92 8.09
C LEU A 962 -20.55 0.15 9.18
N GLY A 963 -21.21 1.29 8.93
CA GLY A 963 -21.09 2.49 9.75
C GLY A 963 -19.65 3.02 9.84
N SER A 964 -19.38 3.78 10.91
CA SER A 964 -18.08 4.40 11.18
C SER A 964 -17.44 3.94 12.51
N HIS A 965 -18.07 3.02 13.23
CA HIS A 965 -17.63 2.54 14.55
C HIS A 965 -17.14 1.09 14.55
N THR A 966 -17.79 0.25 13.74
CA THR A 966 -17.45 -1.16 13.56
C THR A 966 -15.99 -1.31 13.16
N PRO A 967 -15.21 -2.18 13.83
CA PRO A 967 -13.83 -2.43 13.47
C PRO A 967 -13.73 -3.19 12.14
N VAL A 968 -13.04 -2.60 11.16
CA VAL A 968 -12.88 -3.16 9.81
C VAL A 968 -11.40 -3.41 9.49
N LEU A 969 -11.08 -4.58 8.95
CA LEU A 969 -9.80 -4.77 8.25
C LEU A 969 -9.89 -4.21 6.83
N MET A 970 -9.40 -3.00 6.62
CA MET A 970 -9.20 -2.48 5.27
C MET A 970 -7.85 -2.94 4.73
N ASP A 971 -7.84 -3.62 3.59
CA ASP A 971 -6.61 -3.96 2.90
C ASP A 971 -5.85 -2.70 2.44
N ILE A 972 -4.55 -2.86 2.21
CA ILE A 972 -3.60 -1.76 1.91
C ILE A 972 -4.10 -0.83 0.79
N ALA A 973 -4.66 -1.41 -0.28
CA ALA A 973 -5.12 -0.68 -1.46
C ALA A 973 -6.44 0.07 -1.25
N THR A 974 -7.32 -0.44 -0.38
CA THR A 974 -8.69 0.08 -0.22
C THR A 974 -8.80 1.12 0.90
N ALA A 975 -7.89 1.13 1.87
CA ALA A 975 -7.99 1.97 3.07
C ALA A 975 -8.07 3.49 2.79
N ALA A 976 -7.49 3.99 1.68
CA ALA A 976 -7.61 5.41 1.31
C ALA A 976 -8.98 5.79 0.73
N ASN A 977 -9.75 4.80 0.26
CA ASN A 977 -11.06 5.00 -0.37
C ASN A 977 -12.22 4.95 0.63
N PHE A 978 -11.98 4.41 1.83
CA PHE A 978 -12.93 4.25 2.93
C PHE A 978 -12.48 5.06 4.16
N PRO A 979 -12.41 6.40 4.06
CA PRO A 979 -11.83 7.24 5.12
C PRO A 979 -12.68 7.29 6.40
N CYS A 980 -13.98 6.96 6.32
CA CYS A 980 -14.91 6.96 7.45
C CYS A 980 -14.85 5.68 8.29
N GLN A 981 -14.66 4.53 7.66
CA GLN A 981 -14.59 3.24 8.35
C GLN A 981 -13.38 3.23 9.30
N ARG A 982 -13.59 2.74 10.52
CA ARG A 982 -12.55 2.66 11.55
C ARG A 982 -11.77 1.34 11.39
N PRO A 983 -10.43 1.37 11.24
CA PRO A 983 -9.65 0.15 11.34
C PRO A 983 -9.76 -0.43 12.75
N PHE A 984 -9.62 -1.75 12.91
CA PHE A 984 -9.53 -2.33 14.26
C PHE A 984 -8.32 -1.73 14.99
N SER A 985 -8.45 -1.53 16.30
CA SER A 985 -7.35 -0.96 17.10
C SER A 985 -6.41 -2.05 17.61
N GLU A 986 -5.16 -1.65 17.85
CA GLU A 986 -4.19 -2.44 18.59
C GLU A 986 -3.88 -1.68 19.87
N HIS A 987 -4.01 -2.33 21.03
CA HIS A 987 -3.76 -1.69 22.32
C HIS A 987 -3.03 -2.65 23.26
N LEU A 988 -1.95 -2.18 23.89
CA LEU A 988 -1.12 -2.99 24.80
C LEU A 988 -0.62 -4.32 24.18
N GLY A 989 -0.42 -4.35 22.86
CA GLY A 989 0.04 -5.55 22.13
C GLY A 989 -1.06 -6.58 21.85
N VAL A 990 -2.32 -6.27 22.15
CA VAL A 990 -3.50 -7.09 21.85
C VAL A 990 -4.38 -6.37 20.81
N ALA A 991 -4.84 -7.10 19.80
CA ALA A 991 -5.71 -6.55 18.76
C ALA A 991 -7.20 -6.61 19.14
N GLU A 992 -7.97 -5.64 18.67
CA GLU A 992 -9.42 -5.79 18.54
C GLU A 992 -9.73 -6.70 17.35
N LEU A 993 -10.70 -7.62 17.50
CA LEU A 993 -11.11 -8.47 16.37
C LEU A 993 -12.00 -7.67 15.39
N PRO A 994 -11.66 -7.62 14.09
CA PRO A 994 -12.52 -6.98 13.09
C PRO A 994 -13.78 -7.80 12.83
N GLU A 995 -14.87 -7.12 12.47
CA GLU A 995 -16.13 -7.75 12.07
C GLU A 995 -16.27 -7.86 10.55
N TYR A 996 -15.58 -6.98 9.82
CA TYR A 996 -15.59 -6.96 8.36
C TYR A 996 -14.19 -6.79 7.80
N ARG A 997 -14.02 -7.18 6.53
CA ARG A 997 -12.85 -6.90 5.72
C ARG A 997 -13.25 -6.26 4.40
N ILE A 998 -12.50 -5.26 3.95
CA ILE A 998 -12.67 -4.61 2.64
C ILE A 998 -11.45 -4.92 1.78
N LEU A 999 -11.67 -5.61 0.67
CA LEU A 999 -10.62 -6.12 -0.22
C LEU A 999 -10.63 -5.38 -1.57
N PRO A 1000 -9.47 -5.16 -2.22
CA PRO A 1000 -9.41 -4.64 -3.59
C PRO A 1000 -9.89 -5.68 -4.61
N ASN A 1001 -9.78 -5.35 -5.91
CA ASN A 1001 -10.05 -6.29 -7.01
C ASN A 1001 -9.24 -7.60 -6.91
N PHE A 1002 -9.73 -8.63 -7.60
CA PHE A 1002 -9.24 -10.00 -7.47
C PHE A 1002 -7.72 -10.13 -7.71
N LYS A 1003 -7.21 -9.55 -8.80
CA LYS A 1003 -5.77 -9.58 -9.13
C LYS A 1003 -4.95 -8.99 -7.98
N GLN A 1004 -5.33 -7.80 -7.48
CA GLN A 1004 -4.59 -7.12 -6.42
C GLN A 1004 -4.65 -7.88 -5.08
N VAL A 1005 -5.77 -8.53 -4.75
CA VAL A 1005 -5.88 -9.34 -3.52
C VAL A 1005 -4.89 -10.50 -3.53
N VAL A 1006 -4.84 -11.23 -4.64
CA VAL A 1006 -4.05 -12.45 -4.77
C VAL A 1006 -2.55 -12.16 -4.73
N VAL A 1007 -2.09 -11.13 -5.47
CA VAL A 1007 -0.64 -10.89 -5.64
C VAL A 1007 -0.04 -9.94 -4.60
N SER A 1008 -0.89 -9.23 -3.84
CA SER A 1008 -0.45 -8.21 -2.88
C SER A 1008 -1.06 -8.42 -1.51
N SER A 1009 -2.37 -8.21 -1.32
CA SER A 1009 -2.97 -8.23 0.03
C SER A 1009 -2.73 -9.54 0.77
N LYS A 1010 -3.04 -10.69 0.15
CA LYS A 1010 -2.92 -12.01 0.81
C LYS A 1010 -1.47 -12.36 1.14
N GLN A 1011 -0.54 -11.97 0.28
CA GLN A 1011 0.88 -12.29 0.46
C GLN A 1011 1.55 -11.35 1.48
N TRP A 1012 1.26 -10.05 1.41
CA TRP A 1012 1.87 -9.04 2.30
C TRP A 1012 1.37 -9.16 3.74
N GLN A 1013 0.08 -9.40 3.92
CA GLN A 1013 -0.58 -9.48 5.23
C GLN A 1013 -0.59 -10.90 5.82
N SER A 1014 0.16 -11.82 5.22
CA SER A 1014 0.24 -13.22 5.62
C SER A 1014 0.67 -13.40 7.09
N ALA A 1015 0.19 -14.48 7.71
CA ALA A 1015 0.58 -14.85 9.07
C ALA A 1015 2.09 -15.11 9.19
N GLU A 1016 2.70 -15.73 8.17
CA GLU A 1016 4.15 -15.97 8.09
C GLU A 1016 4.96 -14.66 8.03
N GLY A 1017 4.39 -13.61 7.41
CA GLY A 1017 4.95 -12.27 7.40
C GLY A 1017 4.69 -11.46 8.66
N GLY A 1018 3.93 -12.00 9.63
CA GLY A 1018 3.50 -11.33 10.84
C GLY A 1018 2.46 -10.24 10.60
N GLY A 1019 1.63 -10.38 9.57
CA GLY A 1019 0.48 -9.50 9.32
C GLY A 1019 -0.77 -9.90 10.11
N PRO A 1020 -1.88 -9.15 9.98
CA PRO A 1020 -3.13 -9.38 10.74
C PRO A 1020 -3.71 -10.80 10.61
N PHE A 1021 -3.39 -11.52 9.53
CA PHE A 1021 -3.83 -12.90 9.36
C PHE A 1021 -3.29 -13.85 10.43
N LEU A 1022 -2.23 -13.45 11.15
CA LEU A 1022 -1.68 -14.20 12.26
C LEU A 1022 -2.77 -14.64 13.23
N PHE A 1023 -3.59 -13.72 13.74
CA PHE A 1023 -4.68 -14.04 14.67
C PHE A 1023 -6.04 -14.19 13.98
N ILE A 1024 -6.29 -13.50 12.87
CA ILE A 1024 -7.59 -13.54 12.17
C ILE A 1024 -7.92 -14.96 11.69
N GLN A 1025 -6.98 -15.65 11.01
CA GLN A 1025 -7.27 -16.99 10.46
C GLN A 1025 -7.46 -18.05 11.55
N SER A 1026 -6.95 -17.80 12.75
CA SER A 1026 -7.10 -18.69 13.90
C SER A 1026 -8.41 -18.46 14.65
N LEU A 1027 -8.91 -17.22 14.70
CA LEU A 1027 -10.07 -16.85 15.53
C LEU A 1027 -11.37 -16.61 14.74
N LEU A 1028 -11.27 -16.36 13.44
CA LEU A 1028 -12.39 -15.92 12.60
C LEU A 1028 -12.53 -16.80 11.35
N GLY A 1029 -13.76 -17.26 11.09
CA GLY A 1029 -14.19 -17.73 9.78
C GLY A 1029 -14.67 -16.57 8.90
N THR A 1030 -14.66 -16.75 7.59
CA THR A 1030 -15.04 -15.71 6.62
C THR A 1030 -16.25 -16.10 5.79
N SER A 1031 -17.05 -15.11 5.43
CA SER A 1031 -18.14 -15.23 4.45
C SER A 1031 -18.20 -13.99 3.56
N THR A 1032 -18.39 -14.17 2.25
CA THR A 1032 -18.46 -13.05 1.30
C THR A 1032 -19.84 -12.39 1.33
N VAL A 1033 -19.87 -11.05 1.36
CA VAL A 1033 -21.09 -10.25 1.15
C VAL A 1033 -21.11 -9.81 -0.32
N PRO A 1034 -22.20 -10.05 -1.09
CA PRO A 1034 -22.29 -9.54 -2.45
C PRO A 1034 -22.27 -8.02 -2.48
N THR A 1035 -21.45 -7.45 -3.36
CA THR A 1035 -21.31 -6.01 -3.52
C THR A 1035 -21.25 -5.59 -4.99
N TYR A 1036 -21.67 -4.36 -5.25
CA TYR A 1036 -21.80 -3.78 -6.57
C TYR A 1036 -21.39 -2.32 -6.52
N LEU A 1037 -20.72 -1.81 -7.56
CA LEU A 1037 -20.45 -0.39 -7.67
C LEU A 1037 -21.66 0.29 -8.34
N ARG A 1038 -22.24 1.29 -7.69
CA ARG A 1038 -23.43 2.00 -8.18
C ARG A 1038 -23.19 2.51 -9.60
N ASP A 1039 -24.10 2.13 -10.51
CA ASP A 1039 -24.13 2.51 -11.92
C ASP A 1039 -22.92 2.05 -12.77
N ASP A 1040 -22.05 1.19 -12.23
CA ASP A 1040 -20.87 0.64 -12.92
C ASP A 1040 -20.78 -0.88 -12.74
N TRP A 1041 -21.74 -1.56 -13.35
CA TRP A 1041 -21.97 -3.00 -13.16
C TRP A 1041 -20.88 -3.91 -13.73
N TYR A 1042 -19.99 -3.37 -14.58
CA TYR A 1042 -18.83 -4.04 -15.19
C TYR A 1042 -17.56 -3.94 -14.34
N ARG A 1043 -17.60 -3.24 -13.20
CA ARG A 1043 -16.39 -2.99 -12.41
C ARG A 1043 -16.17 -4.04 -11.32
N ASP A 1044 -15.06 -4.76 -11.40
CA ASP A 1044 -14.46 -5.40 -10.23
C ASP A 1044 -13.79 -4.33 -9.35
N TRP A 1045 -14.57 -3.75 -8.45
CA TRP A 1045 -14.04 -2.81 -7.47
C TRP A 1045 -13.32 -3.54 -6.34
N GLY A 1046 -13.64 -4.81 -6.09
CA GLY A 1046 -13.29 -5.55 -4.89
C GLY A 1046 -14.52 -6.13 -4.22
N TRP A 1047 -14.39 -6.55 -2.96
CA TRP A 1047 -15.50 -7.13 -2.20
C TRP A 1047 -15.36 -6.93 -0.69
N ILE A 1048 -16.44 -7.24 0.02
CA ILE A 1048 -16.53 -7.21 1.47
C ILE A 1048 -16.68 -8.63 2.00
N GLU A 1049 -15.92 -8.96 3.04
CA GLU A 1049 -16.08 -10.20 3.80
C GLU A 1049 -16.60 -9.86 5.20
N ARG A 1050 -17.54 -10.67 5.70
CA ARG A 1050 -17.95 -10.69 7.11
C ARG A 1050 -17.13 -11.73 7.85
N TYR A 1051 -16.66 -11.37 9.04
CA TYR A 1051 -15.98 -12.28 9.96
C TYR A 1051 -16.95 -12.86 10.99
N ASN A 1052 -16.88 -14.16 11.19
CA ASN A 1052 -17.64 -14.89 12.21
C ASN A 1052 -16.66 -15.52 13.18
N ARG A 1053 -16.80 -15.28 14.50
CA ARG A 1053 -15.90 -15.89 15.48
C ARG A 1053 -16.03 -17.40 15.50
N VAL A 1054 -14.90 -18.12 15.51
CA VAL A 1054 -14.84 -19.57 15.66
C VAL A 1054 -15.41 -20.00 17.02
N VAL A 1055 -15.07 -19.24 18.08
CA VAL A 1055 -15.68 -19.37 19.42
C VAL A 1055 -16.48 -18.10 19.72
N PRO A 1056 -17.79 -18.19 19.98
CA PRO A 1056 -18.62 -17.03 20.25
C PRO A 1056 -18.12 -16.20 21.44
N ALA A 1057 -18.29 -14.88 21.38
CA ALA A 1057 -17.86 -13.96 22.44
C ALA A 1057 -18.53 -14.23 23.81
N SER A 1058 -19.72 -14.84 23.81
CA SER A 1058 -20.42 -15.26 25.03
C SER A 1058 -19.72 -16.42 25.75
N ALA A 1059 -18.98 -17.26 25.02
CA ALA A 1059 -18.20 -18.36 25.57
C ALA A 1059 -16.75 -17.96 25.84
N ALA A 1060 -16.17 -17.13 24.96
CA ALA A 1060 -14.81 -16.61 25.06
C ALA A 1060 -14.79 -15.07 24.97
N PRO A 1061 -15.13 -14.34 26.05
CA PRO A 1061 -15.05 -12.89 26.09
C PRO A 1061 -13.60 -12.39 25.90
N ASN A 1062 -13.45 -11.09 25.61
CA ASN A 1062 -12.11 -10.48 25.55
C ASN A 1062 -11.45 -10.51 26.94
N ALA A 1063 -10.16 -10.84 26.99
CA ALA A 1063 -9.42 -10.91 28.24
C ALA A 1063 -9.30 -9.54 28.93
N VAL A 1064 -9.39 -9.53 30.26
CA VAL A 1064 -8.94 -8.39 31.07
C VAL A 1064 -7.41 -8.39 31.09
N ILE A 1065 -6.81 -7.23 30.84
CA ILE A 1065 -5.35 -7.04 30.75
C ILE A 1065 -4.90 -6.18 31.93
N ASP A 1066 -3.97 -6.69 32.73
CA ASP A 1066 -3.33 -5.95 33.81
C ASP A 1066 -2.18 -5.11 33.25
N GLN A 1067 -2.34 -3.79 33.34
CA GLN A 1067 -1.35 -2.83 32.89
C GLN A 1067 -0.38 -2.46 34.03
N GLY A 1068 0.91 -2.43 33.72
CA GLY A 1068 1.97 -1.96 34.62
C GLY A 1068 2.99 -1.08 33.90
N ALA A 1069 4.07 -0.73 34.59
CA ALA A 1069 5.17 0.03 34.01
C ALA A 1069 6.52 -0.44 34.56
N ALA A 1070 7.53 -0.49 33.69
CA ALA A 1070 8.90 -0.83 34.03
C ALA A 1070 9.87 0.22 33.47
N ARG A 1071 10.89 0.56 34.24
CA ARG A 1071 11.97 1.45 33.77
C ARG A 1071 13.08 0.61 33.16
N VAL A 1072 13.36 0.82 31.88
CA VAL A 1072 14.39 0.07 31.12
C VAL A 1072 15.40 1.02 30.51
N PHE A 1073 16.65 0.56 30.38
CA PHE A 1073 17.72 1.33 29.73
C PHE A 1073 17.67 1.16 28.21
N GLY A 1074 18.23 2.12 27.47
CA GLY A 1074 18.12 2.13 26.01
C GLY A 1074 18.85 1.01 25.26
N TRP A 1075 19.65 0.22 25.98
CA TRP A 1075 20.38 -0.95 25.46
C TRP A 1075 19.78 -2.29 25.95
N SER A 1076 18.76 -2.29 26.81
CA SER A 1076 18.13 -3.51 27.32
C SER A 1076 17.36 -4.23 26.21
N ARG A 1077 17.64 -5.51 25.99
CA ARG A 1077 16.92 -6.38 25.04
C ARG A 1077 16.62 -7.73 25.67
N ASN A 1078 15.36 -7.97 26.02
CA ASN A 1078 14.88 -9.19 26.68
C ASN A 1078 14.58 -10.31 25.66
N GLY A 1079 15.61 -10.72 24.91
CA GLY A 1079 15.50 -11.73 23.86
C GLY A 1079 14.91 -11.22 22.52
N PRO A 1080 15.03 -12.00 21.44
CA PRO A 1080 14.48 -11.66 20.13
C PRO A 1080 12.96 -11.86 20.07
N ILE A 1081 12.27 -11.09 19.22
CA ILE A 1081 10.91 -11.43 18.79
C ILE A 1081 10.96 -12.69 17.92
N ARG A 1082 9.96 -13.57 18.07
CA ARG A 1082 9.75 -14.74 17.20
C ARG A 1082 9.23 -14.32 15.81
N ALA A 1083 10.08 -13.67 15.03
CA ALA A 1083 9.81 -13.27 13.65
C ALA A 1083 10.31 -14.34 12.66
N LEU A 1084 9.76 -15.55 12.79
CA LEU A 1084 10.02 -16.70 11.93
C LEU A 1084 8.69 -17.41 11.66
N PRO A 1085 8.47 -17.93 10.44
CA PRO A 1085 7.23 -18.61 10.08
C PRO A 1085 6.90 -19.80 11.00
#